data_AF-A0A1B8H6Z7-F1
#
_entry.id   AF-A0A1B8H6Z7-F1
#
_cell.length_a   1.000
_cell.length_b   1.000
_cell.length_c   1.000
_cell.angle_alpha   90.00
_cell.angle_beta   90.00
_cell.angle_gamma   90.00
#
_symmetry.space_group_name_H-M   'P 1'
#
loop_
_entity.id
_entity.type
_entity.pdbx_description
1 polymer ?
#
loop_
_entity_poly.entity_id
_entity_poly.type
_entity_poly.pdbx_seq_one_letter_code
_entity_poly.pdbx_strand_id
1 'polypeptide(L)'
;MPIVPTYNERQVSSSLLPSNGFSAQSSPEHFGAGLAQAGDQYINAFAEAKQRANVALSQDALLQIQEYADDQFHNPESGLYTKQGKNAVGQSDEVMTNISGKWNEMLMQLPEGSREDASKQYSVMVRQYHNQGRTYELKESQAFEVGRDKAIVASYAKSASDSFNDPRAFTSFMALGRHNIIESGRARGLSDEEISVRVNEFDNETAWTAAQNAMASDSIGALGAVGEPSDISGAMRVSGAPYDDRGSRNNNPGNIRISDNNWEGQVGDDGDFVQFATPEHGVRALGKNLITYRNKGVVTVNQIIGRWAPKKDGNDTDGYIKFVSEKMGVDPNVPIDVTDINTLRSITTAIMQQEGNHSISGEQVDTGLQAALGLTRLPEPDPSQYQSRGQTGKEVNAGGNAWWPMLTPVQQYQIRKQGEAAQNKHRQEYKNILDDRVKDAEAQAARGLVYNNPPSLNDLMYANGEYEGTKKYEQLQKTIAMGADIATVQYLSPNAQKSLLESKKPTGDYDASNNWKRYDTLVKAVDTVNNARKSDPIQFSIDREKLNQIDFSNTQSFTNSLKERSASVTDISNSYQTPLTVFSAQEEITLSQLMEKAPSSQKIEFLDAMRQGLKNNNSYTAALRQISKSDTSLAVAGMIMNKPSSITTEYNRMSSDVVMSPQQASELIVQGNAARRSAKDLVLPKDSEMKEEFADFVGDTFAGDIDGANGAYETSKDAYAGMMAKKGNLSGDYDESAWRQAINIATGGIYDYNGRGRVMLPWGMDSDTFNTKVRNQLMSMGQATGSYPIDAVGLQSFGDSQYLIKRGSGYLLDKSGSPVVIDLSQEKIRDIPL
;
A
#
# COMPACT_ATOMS: atom_id res chain seq x y z
N MET A 1 -4.61 43.34 -11.11
CA MET A 1 -5.11 44.72 -11.28
C MET A 1 -5.19 45.33 -9.89
N PRO A 2 -4.79 46.58 -9.65
CA PRO A 2 -5.11 47.76 -10.47
C PRO A 2 -4.01 48.19 -11.46
N ILE A 3 -4.24 49.31 -12.14
CA ILE A 3 -3.45 49.90 -13.24
C ILE A 3 -2.90 51.26 -12.75
N VAL A 4 -1.66 51.60 -13.13
CA VAL A 4 -1.08 52.96 -13.01
C VAL A 4 -0.36 53.29 -14.33
N PRO A 5 -0.41 54.54 -14.86
CA PRO A 5 -0.23 54.78 -16.29
C PRO A 5 1.22 55.05 -16.73
N THR A 6 1.52 54.68 -17.98
CA THR A 6 2.68 55.18 -18.74
C THR A 6 2.41 56.57 -19.31
N TYR A 7 3.37 57.48 -19.22
CA TYR A 7 3.36 58.74 -19.97
C TYR A 7 4.50 58.78 -20.99
N ASN A 8 4.14 58.91 -22.26
CA ASN A 8 5.09 59.06 -23.36
C ASN A 8 5.68 60.47 -23.41
N GLU A 9 6.92 60.50 -23.91
CA GLU A 9 7.66 61.59 -24.54
C GLU A 9 6.93 62.94 -24.73
N ARG A 10 7.53 64.00 -24.19
CA ARG A 10 7.14 65.37 -24.50
C ARG A 10 8.09 65.96 -25.54
N GLN A 11 7.60 66.09 -26.77
CA GLN A 11 8.24 66.89 -27.81
C GLN A 11 8.41 68.35 -27.36
N VAL A 12 9.49 69.01 -27.77
CA VAL A 12 9.57 70.48 -27.78
C VAL A 12 9.82 70.93 -29.21
N SER A 13 8.81 71.57 -29.78
CA SER A 13 8.85 72.18 -31.11
C SER A 13 9.57 73.54 -31.06
N SER A 14 10.41 73.81 -32.05
CA SER A 14 10.98 75.13 -32.31
C SER A 14 10.01 75.99 -33.15
N SER A 15 9.60 77.17 -32.65
CA SER A 15 9.03 78.21 -33.52
C SER A 15 9.11 79.64 -32.95
N LEU A 16 9.14 80.60 -33.87
CA LEU A 16 9.46 82.05 -33.75
C LEU A 16 8.22 82.90 -34.11
N LEU A 17 8.08 84.21 -33.87
CA LEU A 17 8.90 85.27 -33.22
C LEU A 17 7.86 86.15 -32.43
N PRO A 18 7.74 87.52 -32.44
CA PRO A 18 8.61 88.68 -32.73
C PRO A 18 8.90 89.50 -31.43
N SER A 19 9.55 90.68 -31.32
CA SER A 19 10.50 91.52 -32.09
C SER A 19 10.81 92.79 -31.27
N ASN A 20 12.06 93.25 -31.23
CA ASN A 20 12.53 94.67 -31.16
C ASN A 20 14.05 94.64 -30.91
N GLY A 21 14.93 95.25 -31.71
CA GLY A 21 14.75 95.92 -33.00
C GLY A 21 16.12 96.31 -33.60
N PHE A 22 16.08 97.00 -34.74
CA PHE A 22 17.22 97.56 -35.51
C PHE A 22 18.16 96.59 -36.26
N SER A 23 17.86 96.48 -37.55
CA SER A 23 18.76 96.04 -38.63
C SER A 23 19.20 97.24 -39.47
N ALA A 24 20.43 97.23 -40.01
CA ALA A 24 20.75 97.95 -41.25
C ALA A 24 21.95 97.30 -41.96
N GLN A 25 21.76 96.89 -43.22
CA GLN A 25 22.84 96.54 -44.13
C GLN A 25 23.46 97.81 -44.73
N SER A 26 24.75 97.78 -45.06
CA SER A 26 25.31 98.64 -46.11
C SER A 26 26.54 98.01 -46.74
N SER A 27 26.43 97.61 -48.01
CA SER A 27 27.56 97.43 -48.92
C SER A 27 28.05 98.81 -49.41
N PRO A 28 29.36 99.01 -49.59
CA PRO A 28 29.82 100.05 -50.52
C PRO A 28 30.99 99.60 -51.39
N GLU A 29 30.73 99.45 -52.69
CA GLU A 29 31.72 99.81 -53.70
C GLU A 29 31.77 101.36 -53.81
N HIS A 30 32.93 101.90 -54.24
CA HIS A 30 33.16 103.31 -54.60
C HIS A 30 33.21 104.36 -53.47
N PHE A 31 34.42 104.74 -53.03
CA PHE A 31 35.04 106.08 -53.13
C PHE A 31 36.41 106.04 -52.39
N GLY A 32 37.55 106.53 -52.88
CA GLY A 32 37.81 107.32 -54.07
C GLY A 32 38.91 108.37 -53.84
N ALA A 33 40.18 107.92 -53.74
CA ALA A 33 41.44 108.70 -53.88
C ALA A 33 41.74 109.93 -52.97
N GLY A 34 43.01 110.05 -52.52
CA GLY A 34 43.58 111.31 -51.97
C GLY A 34 44.65 111.12 -50.88
N LEU A 35 45.93 111.01 -51.27
CA LEU A 35 47.08 110.71 -50.38
C LEU A 35 47.86 111.96 -49.89
N ALA A 36 48.72 111.72 -48.88
CA ALA A 36 49.86 112.52 -48.38
C ALA A 36 49.57 113.44 -47.16
N GLN A 37 50.34 113.45 -46.05
CA GLN A 37 51.64 112.83 -45.71
C GLN A 37 51.61 112.20 -44.31
N ALA A 38 52.36 111.11 -44.07
CA ALA A 38 52.21 110.23 -42.89
C ALA A 38 53.46 110.18 -41.99
N GLY A 39 53.24 110.04 -40.67
CA GLY A 39 54.27 109.92 -39.63
C GLY A 39 53.72 109.47 -38.27
N ASP A 40 53.16 110.40 -37.49
CA ASP A 40 52.94 110.18 -36.04
C ASP A 40 51.58 109.56 -35.63
N GLN A 41 50.58 109.50 -36.51
CA GLN A 41 49.27 108.89 -36.17
C GLN A 41 49.31 107.35 -36.04
N TYR A 42 50.40 106.70 -36.46
CA TYR A 42 50.55 105.25 -36.41
C TYR A 42 50.82 104.70 -35.00
N ILE A 43 51.49 105.47 -34.12
CA ILE A 43 52.02 104.93 -32.85
C ILE A 43 50.91 104.64 -31.83
N ASN A 44 49.95 105.55 -31.65
CA ASN A 44 48.86 105.35 -30.69
C ASN A 44 47.85 104.27 -31.17
N ALA A 45 47.53 104.25 -32.47
CA ALA A 45 46.71 103.18 -33.05
C ALA A 45 47.37 101.80 -32.90
N PHE A 46 48.70 101.72 -33.02
CA PHE A 46 49.45 100.49 -32.82
C PHE A 46 49.51 100.06 -31.33
N ALA A 47 49.63 101.00 -30.40
CA ALA A 47 49.56 100.71 -28.96
C ALA A 47 48.18 100.19 -28.55
N GLU A 48 47.11 100.81 -29.04
CA GLU A 48 45.73 100.39 -28.76
C GLU A 48 45.40 99.05 -29.43
N ALA A 49 45.83 98.84 -30.69
CA ALA A 49 45.73 97.55 -31.37
C ALA A 49 46.50 96.44 -30.64
N LYS A 50 47.70 96.76 -30.10
CA LYS A 50 48.49 95.83 -29.28
C LYS A 50 47.79 95.51 -27.96
N GLN A 51 47.15 96.47 -27.31
CA GLN A 51 46.37 96.20 -26.09
C GLN A 51 45.13 95.35 -26.38
N ARG A 52 44.38 95.64 -27.45
CA ARG A 52 43.24 94.80 -27.88
C ARG A 52 43.69 93.39 -28.28
N ALA A 53 44.84 93.24 -28.95
CA ALA A 53 45.42 91.95 -29.28
C ALA A 53 45.86 91.18 -28.02
N ASN A 54 46.47 91.83 -27.04
CA ASN A 54 46.83 91.21 -25.77
C ASN A 54 45.59 90.72 -24.98
N VAL A 55 44.50 91.49 -24.98
CA VAL A 55 43.22 91.08 -24.39
C VAL A 55 42.62 89.89 -25.15
N ALA A 56 42.59 89.95 -26.49
CA ALA A 56 42.09 88.86 -27.32
C ALA A 56 42.88 87.55 -27.12
N LEU A 57 44.21 87.61 -27.08
CA LEU A 57 45.07 86.45 -26.78
C LEU A 57 44.84 85.90 -25.37
N SER A 58 44.56 86.76 -24.40
CA SER A 58 44.28 86.33 -23.02
C SER A 58 42.89 85.71 -22.90
N GLN A 59 41.91 86.21 -23.64
CA GLN A 59 40.57 85.61 -23.74
C GLN A 59 40.60 84.28 -24.49
N ASP A 60 41.37 84.17 -25.58
CA ASP A 60 41.62 82.93 -26.32
C ASP A 60 42.28 81.88 -25.42
N ALA A 61 43.34 82.24 -24.67
CA ALA A 61 43.94 81.34 -23.68
C ALA A 61 42.96 80.92 -22.56
N LEU A 62 42.09 81.83 -22.10
CA LEU A 62 41.05 81.53 -21.11
C LEU A 62 39.94 80.62 -21.66
N LEU A 63 39.58 80.76 -22.94
CA LEU A 63 38.64 79.85 -23.62
C LEU A 63 39.27 78.47 -23.81
N GLN A 64 40.50 78.38 -24.30
CA GLN A 64 41.20 77.10 -24.51
C GLN A 64 41.42 76.34 -23.20
N ILE A 65 41.73 77.03 -22.09
CA ILE A 65 41.84 76.36 -20.78
C ILE A 65 40.47 75.97 -20.21
N GLN A 66 39.40 76.71 -20.54
CA GLN A 66 38.04 76.32 -20.17
C GLN A 66 37.60 75.08 -20.97
N GLU A 67 37.81 75.04 -22.28
CA GLU A 67 37.54 73.85 -23.12
C GLU A 67 38.33 72.63 -22.64
N TYR A 68 39.61 72.82 -22.29
CA TYR A 68 40.44 71.76 -21.71
C TYR A 68 39.92 71.30 -20.34
N ALA A 69 39.49 72.22 -19.48
CA ALA A 69 38.89 71.87 -18.19
C ALA A 69 37.56 71.13 -18.37
N ASP A 70 36.70 71.56 -19.28
CA ASP A 70 35.44 70.88 -19.59
C ASP A 70 35.68 69.46 -20.14
N ASP A 71 36.69 69.25 -21.00
CA ASP A 71 37.12 67.92 -21.44
C ASP A 71 37.61 67.05 -20.26
N GLN A 72 38.49 67.56 -19.41
CA GLN A 72 38.98 66.81 -18.23
C GLN A 72 37.86 66.39 -17.27
N PHE A 73 36.71 67.05 -17.29
CA PHE A 73 35.53 66.64 -16.51
C PHE A 73 34.56 65.73 -17.28
N HIS A 74 34.26 66.04 -18.55
CA HIS A 74 33.15 65.45 -19.30
C HIS A 74 33.55 64.50 -20.44
N ASN A 75 34.85 64.33 -20.73
CA ASN A 75 35.30 63.42 -21.79
C ASN A 75 34.75 62.00 -21.54
N PRO A 76 34.05 61.38 -22.50
CA PRO A 76 33.34 60.12 -22.29
C PRO A 76 34.25 58.90 -22.09
N GLU A 77 35.55 59.01 -22.43
CA GLU A 77 36.53 57.94 -22.27
C GLU A 77 37.44 58.15 -21.05
N SER A 78 37.77 59.41 -20.72
CA SER A 78 38.83 59.74 -19.75
C SER A 78 38.44 60.71 -18.63
N GLY A 79 37.36 61.47 -18.78
CA GLY A 79 37.00 62.59 -17.90
C GLY A 79 36.59 62.16 -16.49
N LEU A 80 36.65 63.09 -15.52
CA LEU A 80 36.36 62.82 -14.11
C LEU A 80 35.02 62.11 -13.89
N TYR A 81 33.97 62.50 -14.63
CA TYR A 81 32.63 61.93 -14.48
C TYR A 81 32.48 60.49 -15.04
N THR A 82 33.52 59.95 -15.69
CA THR A 82 33.60 58.51 -16.02
C THR A 82 34.04 57.66 -14.83
N LYS A 83 34.72 58.27 -13.83
CA LYS A 83 35.20 57.60 -12.63
C LYS A 83 34.09 57.55 -11.59
N GLN A 84 33.64 56.36 -11.21
CA GLN A 84 32.54 56.16 -10.25
C GLN A 84 33.00 55.45 -8.98
N GLY A 85 32.30 55.71 -7.88
CA GLY A 85 32.57 55.12 -6.56
C GLY A 85 34.03 55.30 -6.10
N LYS A 86 34.66 54.21 -5.63
CA LYS A 86 36.07 54.22 -5.18
C LYS A 86 37.04 54.78 -6.23
N ASN A 87 36.75 54.61 -7.52
CA ASN A 87 37.63 55.07 -8.59
C ASN A 87 37.61 56.59 -8.79
N ALA A 88 36.64 57.32 -8.20
CA ALA A 88 36.60 58.79 -8.23
C ALA A 88 37.50 59.45 -7.17
N VAL A 89 37.89 58.71 -6.12
CA VAL A 89 38.64 59.23 -4.97
C VAL A 89 40.05 59.64 -5.39
N GLY A 90 40.44 60.88 -5.07
CA GLY A 90 41.70 61.51 -5.46
C GLY A 90 41.76 62.02 -6.90
N GLN A 91 40.81 61.63 -7.77
CA GLN A 91 40.87 61.98 -9.20
C GLN A 91 40.57 63.46 -9.48
N SER A 92 39.84 64.15 -8.59
CA SER A 92 39.66 65.60 -8.74
C SER A 92 40.99 66.35 -8.61
N ASP A 93 41.89 65.92 -7.71
CA ASP A 93 43.18 66.58 -7.52
C ASP A 93 44.12 66.37 -8.72
N GLU A 94 44.06 65.20 -9.36
CA GLU A 94 44.76 64.91 -10.61
C GLU A 94 44.26 65.80 -11.76
N VAL A 95 42.93 65.90 -11.94
CA VAL A 95 42.31 66.77 -12.94
C VAL A 95 42.65 68.25 -12.69
N MET A 96 42.61 68.72 -11.45
CA MET A 96 43.00 70.10 -11.13
C MET A 96 44.50 70.34 -11.35
N THR A 97 45.34 69.32 -11.17
CA THR A 97 46.78 69.38 -11.50
C THR A 97 47.00 69.52 -13.01
N ASN A 98 46.27 68.75 -13.82
CA ASN A 98 46.32 68.86 -15.29
C ASN A 98 45.89 70.25 -15.78
N ILE A 99 44.78 70.79 -15.27
CA ILE A 99 44.29 72.14 -15.59
C ILE A 99 45.30 73.22 -15.14
N SER A 100 45.97 73.03 -14.00
CA SER A 100 47.02 73.95 -13.53
C SER A 100 48.29 73.88 -14.37
N GLY A 101 48.70 72.68 -14.79
CA GLY A 101 49.81 72.48 -15.71
C GLY A 101 49.55 73.14 -17.06
N LYS A 102 48.37 72.91 -17.65
CA LYS A 102 48.02 73.46 -18.95
C LYS A 102 47.90 74.98 -18.95
N TRP A 103 47.40 75.56 -17.86
CA TRP A 103 47.41 77.02 -17.66
C TRP A 103 48.84 77.59 -17.67
N ASN A 104 49.77 76.96 -16.97
CA ASN A 104 51.17 77.43 -16.93
C ASN A 104 51.83 77.40 -18.32
N GLU A 105 51.53 76.40 -19.16
CA GLU A 105 51.99 76.36 -20.56
C GLU A 105 51.49 77.57 -21.36
N MET A 106 50.18 77.87 -21.28
CA MET A 106 49.55 79.00 -21.99
C MET A 106 50.04 80.35 -21.46
N LEU A 107 50.18 80.49 -20.14
CA LEU A 107 50.61 81.72 -19.48
C LEU A 107 52.01 82.16 -19.92
N MET A 108 52.92 81.22 -20.19
CA MET A 108 54.25 81.50 -20.73
C MET A 108 54.20 82.04 -22.17
N GLN A 109 53.18 81.69 -22.96
CA GLN A 109 52.98 82.16 -24.33
C GLN A 109 52.28 83.53 -24.40
N LEU A 110 51.58 83.93 -23.33
CA LEU A 110 50.94 85.25 -23.25
C LEU A 110 51.95 86.40 -23.12
N PRO A 111 51.67 87.57 -23.72
CA PRO A 111 52.47 88.80 -23.52
C PRO A 111 52.50 89.24 -22.04
N GLU A 112 53.66 89.69 -21.55
CA GLU A 112 53.86 90.01 -20.12
C GLU A 112 52.79 90.95 -19.55
N GLY A 113 52.39 91.98 -20.31
CA GLY A 113 51.41 92.98 -19.90
C GLY A 113 49.95 92.49 -19.80
N SER A 114 49.64 91.24 -20.10
CA SER A 114 48.29 90.67 -19.90
C SER A 114 48.25 89.44 -18.99
N ARG A 115 49.41 88.89 -18.59
CA ARG A 115 49.51 87.72 -17.70
C ARG A 115 48.80 87.89 -16.36
N GLU A 116 48.84 89.10 -15.77
CA GLU A 116 48.28 89.35 -14.44
C GLU A 116 46.75 89.27 -14.43
N ASP A 117 46.08 89.96 -15.37
CA ASP A 117 44.62 89.95 -15.46
C ASP A 117 44.09 88.59 -15.89
N ALA A 118 44.76 87.95 -16.86
CA ALA A 118 44.44 86.58 -17.27
C ALA A 118 44.56 85.60 -16.10
N SER A 119 45.58 85.74 -15.24
CA SER A 119 45.75 84.91 -14.03
C SER A 119 44.66 85.16 -12.98
N LYS A 120 44.17 86.40 -12.84
CA LYS A 120 43.03 86.71 -11.96
C LYS A 120 41.75 86.04 -12.45
N GLN A 121 41.44 86.15 -13.75
CA GLN A 121 40.27 85.50 -14.35
C GLN A 121 40.35 83.97 -14.26
N TYR A 122 41.52 83.40 -14.58
CA TYR A 122 41.80 81.98 -14.38
C TYR A 122 41.58 81.53 -12.92
N SER A 123 42.03 82.30 -11.93
CA SER A 123 41.86 81.96 -10.51
C SER A 123 40.41 81.87 -10.04
N VAL A 124 39.50 82.57 -10.72
CA VAL A 124 38.04 82.50 -10.48
C VAL A 124 37.47 81.26 -11.19
N MET A 125 37.81 81.06 -12.46
CA MET A 125 37.38 79.92 -13.27
C MET A 125 37.81 78.57 -12.65
N VAL A 126 39.09 78.42 -12.31
CA VAL A 126 39.66 77.19 -11.76
C VAL A 126 39.04 76.82 -10.40
N ARG A 127 38.59 77.80 -9.62
CA ARG A 127 37.90 77.58 -8.35
C ARG A 127 36.52 76.94 -8.54
N GLN A 128 35.83 77.26 -9.64
CA GLN A 128 34.55 76.62 -9.97
C GLN A 128 34.76 75.13 -10.28
N TYR A 129 35.72 74.79 -11.13
CA TYR A 129 36.08 73.39 -11.42
C TYR A 129 36.55 72.64 -10.18
N HIS A 130 37.40 73.25 -9.33
CA HIS A 130 37.82 72.64 -8.06
C HIS A 130 36.63 72.27 -7.16
N ASN A 131 35.65 73.17 -7.03
CA ASN A 131 34.44 72.92 -6.24
C ASN A 131 33.55 71.83 -6.87
N GLN A 132 33.41 71.82 -8.20
CA GLN A 132 32.67 70.78 -8.92
C GLN A 132 33.32 69.40 -8.72
N GLY A 133 34.65 69.30 -8.88
CA GLY A 133 35.42 68.08 -8.72
C GLY A 133 35.30 67.50 -7.31
N ARG A 134 35.48 68.34 -6.28
CA ARG A 134 35.32 67.93 -4.88
C ARG A 134 33.89 67.53 -4.51
N THR A 135 32.88 68.20 -5.08
CA THR A 135 31.47 67.84 -4.85
C THR A 135 31.13 66.50 -5.49
N TYR A 136 31.67 66.22 -6.69
CA TYR A 136 31.51 64.94 -7.37
C TYR A 136 32.24 63.80 -6.63
N GLU A 137 33.50 64.01 -6.27
CA GLU A 137 34.29 63.06 -5.47
C GLU A 137 33.58 62.68 -4.16
N LEU A 138 33.09 63.67 -3.42
CA LEU A 138 32.35 63.44 -2.17
C LEU A 138 31.08 62.61 -2.39
N LYS A 139 30.31 62.93 -3.44
CA LYS A 139 29.08 62.20 -3.80
C LYS A 139 29.38 60.74 -4.16
N GLU A 140 30.38 60.49 -4.99
CA GLU A 140 30.77 59.14 -5.42
C GLU A 140 31.38 58.33 -4.27
N SER A 141 32.16 58.97 -3.39
CA SER A 141 32.69 58.36 -2.17
C SER A 141 31.56 57.94 -1.23
N GLN A 142 30.58 58.81 -0.98
CA GLN A 142 29.39 58.49 -0.18
C GLN A 142 28.57 57.35 -0.80
N ALA A 143 28.35 57.38 -2.11
CA ALA A 143 27.62 56.32 -2.83
C ALA A 143 28.33 54.96 -2.72
N PHE A 144 29.66 54.94 -2.81
CA PHE A 144 30.48 53.74 -2.63
C PHE A 144 30.38 53.18 -1.20
N GLU A 145 30.48 54.03 -0.18
CA GLU A 145 30.33 53.61 1.22
C GLU A 145 28.93 53.05 1.50
N VAL A 146 27.87 53.71 1.03
CA VAL A 146 26.49 53.22 1.14
C VAL A 146 26.34 51.85 0.46
N GLY A 147 26.90 51.67 -0.74
CA GLY A 147 26.87 50.40 -1.47
C GLY A 147 27.64 49.28 -0.75
N ARG A 148 28.84 49.58 -0.24
CA ARG A 148 29.67 48.64 0.52
C ARG A 148 28.98 48.19 1.80
N ASP A 149 28.48 49.13 2.60
CA ASP A 149 27.88 48.82 3.90
C ASP A 149 26.60 47.98 3.70
N LYS A 150 25.79 48.29 2.68
CA LYS A 150 24.65 47.47 2.28
C LYS A 150 25.06 46.05 1.86
N ALA A 151 26.16 45.89 1.13
CA ALA A 151 26.67 44.58 0.74
C ALA A 151 27.21 43.77 1.93
N ILE A 152 27.85 44.42 2.90
CA ILE A 152 28.31 43.78 4.16
C ILE A 152 27.12 43.30 4.98
N VAL A 153 26.11 44.15 5.18
CA VAL A 153 24.87 43.79 5.90
C VAL A 153 24.14 42.64 5.19
N ALA A 154 24.03 42.67 3.86
CA ALA A 154 23.44 41.58 3.08
C ALA A 154 24.25 40.27 3.17
N SER A 155 25.58 40.35 3.27
CA SER A 155 26.43 39.18 3.52
C SER A 155 26.15 38.55 4.88
N TYR A 156 26.00 39.37 5.94
CA TYR A 156 25.63 38.87 7.27
C TYR A 156 24.20 38.33 7.33
N ALA A 157 23.24 38.99 6.67
CA ALA A 157 21.87 38.48 6.51
C ALA A 157 21.88 37.09 5.86
N LYS A 158 22.66 36.90 4.79
CA LYS A 158 22.82 35.60 4.14
C LYS A 158 23.46 34.58 5.07
N SER A 159 24.60 34.90 5.70
CA SER A 159 25.29 33.98 6.62
C SER A 159 24.42 33.55 7.80
N ALA A 160 23.61 34.46 8.35
CA ALA A 160 22.60 34.12 9.35
C ALA A 160 21.52 33.20 8.76
N SER A 161 20.93 33.56 7.62
CA SER A 161 19.86 32.80 6.96
C SER A 161 20.26 31.39 6.55
N ASP A 162 21.51 31.20 6.12
CA ASP A 162 22.08 29.89 5.78
C ASP A 162 22.40 29.07 7.05
N SER A 163 22.60 29.73 8.20
CA SER A 163 22.82 29.12 9.53
C SER A 163 21.52 28.88 10.32
N PHE A 164 20.38 28.71 9.64
CA PHE A 164 19.04 28.63 10.26
C PHE A 164 18.86 27.50 11.31
N ASN A 165 19.74 26.51 11.31
CA ASN A 165 19.74 25.34 12.20
C ASN A 165 20.86 25.38 13.27
N ASP A 166 21.72 26.41 13.29
CA ASP A 166 22.68 26.68 14.36
C ASP A 166 22.31 28.01 15.05
N PRO A 167 21.61 27.96 16.20
CA PRO A 167 21.21 29.16 16.93
C PRO A 167 22.37 30.07 17.34
N ARG A 168 23.59 29.54 17.53
CA ARG A 168 24.76 30.33 17.94
C ARG A 168 25.36 31.06 16.74
N ALA A 169 25.52 30.37 15.61
CA ALA A 169 26.00 30.97 14.38
C ALA A 169 25.00 32.02 13.85
N PHE A 170 23.69 31.69 13.82
CA PHE A 170 22.62 32.61 13.48
C PHE A 170 22.71 33.90 14.31
N THR A 171 22.67 33.79 15.63
CA THR A 171 22.70 34.95 16.55
C THR A 171 23.98 35.78 16.39
N SER A 172 25.12 35.15 16.12
CA SER A 172 26.40 35.83 15.90
C SER A 172 26.38 36.67 14.61
N PHE A 173 25.88 36.12 13.50
CA PHE A 173 25.76 36.87 12.25
C PHE A 173 24.70 37.97 12.32
N MET A 174 23.58 37.74 13.01
CA MET A 174 22.60 38.80 13.32
C MET A 174 23.25 39.97 14.05
N ALA A 175 24.04 39.70 15.10
CA ALA A 175 24.72 40.74 15.87
C ALA A 175 25.72 41.56 15.01
N LEU A 176 26.47 40.90 14.12
CA LEU A 176 27.39 41.57 13.19
C LEU A 176 26.66 42.46 12.17
N GLY A 177 25.53 42.00 11.63
CA GLY A 177 24.67 42.80 10.74
C GLY A 177 24.11 44.04 11.45
N ARG A 178 23.49 43.85 12.62
CA ARG A 178 22.97 44.94 13.47
C ARG A 178 24.04 45.98 13.80
N HIS A 179 25.24 45.54 14.19
CA HIS A 179 26.36 46.44 14.50
C HIS A 179 26.73 47.33 13.29
N ASN A 180 26.82 46.76 12.08
CA ASN A 180 27.09 47.53 10.87
C ASN A 180 25.96 48.52 10.53
N ILE A 181 24.69 48.16 10.75
CA ILE A 181 23.55 49.09 10.57
C ILE A 181 23.62 50.26 11.55
N ILE A 182 23.92 49.99 12.83
CA ILE A 182 24.01 51.01 13.88
C ILE A 182 25.16 51.97 13.60
N GLU A 183 26.38 51.47 13.33
CA GLU A 183 27.54 52.32 13.11
C GLU A 183 27.47 53.12 11.81
N SER A 184 27.01 52.49 10.71
CA SER A 184 26.79 53.21 9.44
C SER A 184 25.61 54.21 9.50
N GLY A 185 24.62 53.97 10.37
CA GLY A 185 23.53 54.91 10.64
C GLY A 185 24.00 56.13 11.44
N ARG A 186 24.75 55.90 12.52
CA ARG A 186 25.37 56.97 13.33
C ARG A 186 26.31 57.84 12.52
N ALA A 187 27.17 57.23 11.70
CA ALA A 187 28.09 57.94 10.81
C ALA A 187 27.38 58.85 9.78
N ARG A 188 26.09 58.61 9.53
CA ARG A 188 25.25 59.38 8.60
C ARG A 188 24.25 60.31 9.30
N GLY A 189 24.28 60.40 10.64
CA GLY A 189 23.44 61.31 11.42
C GLY A 189 21.96 60.93 11.49
N LEU A 190 21.62 59.64 11.32
CA LEU A 190 20.26 59.15 11.53
C LEU A 190 19.86 59.21 13.01
N SER A 191 18.56 59.32 13.31
CA SER A 191 18.06 59.22 14.68
C SER A 191 18.11 57.78 15.21
N ASP A 192 18.09 57.62 16.54
CA ASP A 192 18.04 56.29 17.16
C ASP A 192 16.76 55.53 16.78
N GLU A 193 15.64 56.22 16.55
CA GLU A 193 14.40 55.63 16.02
C GLU A 193 14.58 55.13 14.57
N GLU A 194 15.20 55.92 13.69
CA GLU A 194 15.47 55.51 12.30
C GLU A 194 16.42 54.30 12.23
N ILE A 195 17.43 54.27 13.12
CA ILE A 195 18.33 53.12 13.26
C ILE A 195 17.57 51.90 13.78
N SER A 196 16.68 52.08 14.77
CA SER A 196 15.85 51.00 15.32
C SER A 196 14.92 50.40 14.25
N VAL A 197 14.29 51.22 13.42
CA VAL A 197 13.47 50.75 12.30
C VAL A 197 14.29 49.88 11.34
N ARG A 198 15.48 50.33 10.92
CA ARG A 198 16.35 49.56 10.01
C ARG A 198 16.87 48.26 10.62
N VAL A 199 17.12 48.24 11.93
CA VAL A 199 17.48 47.02 12.66
C VAL A 199 16.30 46.03 12.67
N ASN A 200 15.08 46.50 12.94
CA ASN A 200 13.88 45.67 12.92
C ASN A 200 13.56 45.12 11.51
N GLU A 201 13.76 45.92 10.46
CA GLU A 201 13.63 45.50 9.06
C GLU A 201 14.64 44.39 8.73
N PHE A 202 15.94 44.61 9.01
CA PHE A 202 17.00 43.61 8.83
C PHE A 202 16.71 42.31 9.59
N ASP A 203 16.27 42.43 10.85
CA ASP A 203 15.94 41.29 11.69
C ASP A 203 14.82 40.46 11.10
N ASN A 204 13.74 41.12 10.64
CA ASN A 204 12.59 40.42 10.08
C ASN A 204 12.89 39.78 8.72
N GLU A 205 13.55 40.49 7.80
CA GLU A 205 13.91 39.96 6.47
C GLU A 205 14.85 38.76 6.57
N THR A 206 15.85 38.84 7.47
CA THR A 206 16.82 37.77 7.69
C THR A 206 16.15 36.56 8.36
N ALA A 207 15.33 36.78 9.39
CA ALA A 207 14.58 35.71 10.04
C ALA A 207 13.57 35.04 9.10
N TRP A 208 12.91 35.80 8.22
CA TRP A 208 12.00 35.26 7.21
C TRP A 208 12.72 34.41 6.16
N THR A 209 13.93 34.79 5.79
CA THR A 209 14.77 33.98 4.88
C THR A 209 15.25 32.71 5.58
N ALA A 210 15.70 32.78 6.83
CA ALA A 210 16.04 31.62 7.66
C ALA A 210 14.86 30.65 7.84
N ALA A 211 13.65 31.18 8.07
CA ALA A 211 12.43 30.39 8.21
C ALA A 211 12.08 29.64 6.91
N GLN A 212 12.18 30.29 5.75
CA GLN A 212 11.96 29.65 4.46
C GLN A 212 13.02 28.59 4.16
N ASN A 213 14.29 28.84 4.48
CA ASN A 213 15.36 27.85 4.37
C ASN A 213 15.10 26.61 5.24
N ALA A 214 14.66 26.82 6.49
CA ALA A 214 14.27 25.74 7.39
C ALA A 214 13.11 24.90 6.83
N MET A 215 12.06 25.55 6.33
CA MET A 215 10.90 24.88 5.72
C MET A 215 11.24 24.13 4.43
N ALA A 216 12.16 24.67 3.62
CA ALA A 216 12.64 24.02 2.40
C ALA A 216 13.54 22.80 2.70
N SER A 217 14.30 22.83 3.79
CA SER A 217 15.18 21.74 4.22
C SER A 217 14.42 20.61 4.92
N ASP A 218 13.61 20.94 5.92
CA ASP A 218 12.79 19.99 6.68
C ASP A 218 11.57 20.71 7.29
N SER A 219 10.50 20.81 6.50
CA SER A 219 9.22 21.38 6.94
C SER A 219 8.60 20.73 8.19
N ILE A 220 8.93 19.47 8.51
CA ILE A 220 8.34 18.76 9.66
C ILE A 220 9.20 19.00 10.91
N GLY A 221 10.52 18.89 10.80
CA GLY A 221 11.46 19.23 11.87
C GLY A 221 11.44 20.72 12.21
N ALA A 222 11.33 21.59 11.20
CA ALA A 222 11.15 23.03 11.40
C ALA A 222 9.86 23.33 12.18
N LEU A 223 8.73 22.70 11.81
CA LEU A 223 7.49 22.80 12.59
C LEU A 223 7.64 22.23 14.00
N GLY A 224 8.36 21.12 14.19
CA GLY A 224 8.62 20.53 15.51
C GLY A 224 9.48 21.43 16.42
N ALA A 225 10.33 22.29 15.85
CA ALA A 225 11.24 23.19 16.57
C ALA A 225 10.71 24.63 16.76
N VAL A 226 9.53 24.96 16.21
CA VAL A 226 8.87 26.27 16.38
C VAL A 226 7.38 26.19 16.72
N GLY A 227 6.81 25.00 16.59
CA GLY A 227 5.45 24.68 16.96
C GLY A 227 5.33 24.41 18.44
N GLU A 228 4.13 24.63 18.95
CA GLU A 228 3.80 24.31 20.33
C GLU A 228 3.46 22.82 20.48
N PRO A 229 3.36 22.27 21.70
CA PRO A 229 2.87 20.90 21.94
C PRO A 229 1.59 20.52 21.19
N SER A 230 0.72 21.51 20.90
CA SER A 230 -0.46 21.37 20.05
C SER A 230 -0.17 21.06 18.58
N ASP A 231 0.98 21.48 18.06
CA ASP A 231 1.27 21.42 16.63
C ASP A 231 1.88 20.06 16.25
N ILE A 232 2.24 19.25 17.27
CA ILE A 232 2.83 17.91 17.13
C ILE A 232 1.85 16.83 17.60
N SER A 233 1.44 16.87 18.89
CA SER A 233 0.77 15.71 19.49
C SER A 233 -0.49 16.02 20.32
N GLY A 234 -0.60 17.24 20.83
CA GLY A 234 -1.57 17.61 21.86
C GLY A 234 -1.09 17.07 23.21
N ALA A 235 -0.98 17.92 24.21
CA ALA A 235 -0.40 17.54 25.49
C ALA A 235 -1.42 16.86 26.41
N MET A 236 -0.89 16.06 27.34
CA MET A 236 -1.66 15.32 28.34
C MET A 236 -2.29 16.26 29.38
N ARG A 237 -3.48 15.88 29.86
CA ARG A 237 -4.31 16.62 30.82
C ARG A 237 -4.79 15.62 31.88
N VAL A 238 -5.10 16.12 33.07
CA VAL A 238 -5.71 15.33 34.14
C VAL A 238 -6.67 16.23 34.91
N SER A 239 -7.93 15.82 35.02
CA SER A 239 -8.89 16.45 35.91
C SER A 239 -8.58 16.07 37.36
N GLY A 240 -7.98 16.99 38.10
CA GLY A 240 -7.69 16.82 39.53
C GLY A 240 -8.94 16.98 40.40
N ALA A 241 -8.92 16.40 41.60
CA ALA A 241 -10.00 16.57 42.58
C ALA A 241 -10.19 18.07 42.93
N PRO A 242 -11.45 18.54 43.11
CA PRO A 242 -11.70 19.95 43.37
C PRO A 242 -11.21 20.33 44.76
N TYR A 243 -10.37 21.38 44.87
CA TYR A 243 -10.43 22.41 45.93
C TYR A 243 -9.29 23.46 45.90
N ASP A 244 -8.26 23.31 45.08
CA ASP A 244 -7.07 24.17 45.12
C ASP A 244 -7.10 25.22 43.97
N ASP A 245 -6.91 26.51 44.27
CA ASP A 245 -6.97 27.67 43.33
C ASP A 245 -5.77 27.71 42.35
N ARG A 246 -5.34 26.56 41.87
CA ARG A 246 -4.08 26.33 41.16
C ARG A 246 -4.17 26.74 39.69
N GLY A 247 -5.31 26.45 39.05
CA GLY A 247 -5.59 26.90 37.68
C GLY A 247 -5.53 28.43 37.57
N SER A 248 -6.06 29.18 38.54
CA SER A 248 -5.93 30.64 38.60
C SER A 248 -4.49 31.07 38.88
N ARG A 249 -3.82 30.50 39.91
CA ARG A 249 -2.43 30.86 40.27
C ARG A 249 -1.41 30.62 39.17
N ASN A 250 -1.61 29.58 38.35
CA ASN A 250 -0.72 29.22 37.24
C ASN A 250 -1.16 29.84 35.90
N ASN A 251 -2.24 30.63 35.87
CA ASN A 251 -2.92 31.07 34.64
C ASN A 251 -3.22 29.91 33.67
N ASN A 252 -3.55 28.73 34.19
CA ASN A 252 -3.61 27.46 33.48
C ASN A 252 -5.01 26.81 33.65
N PRO A 253 -6.05 27.32 32.97
CA PRO A 253 -7.43 26.92 33.22
C PRO A 253 -7.84 25.58 32.58
N GLY A 254 -6.89 24.89 31.95
CA GLY A 254 -7.08 23.55 31.38
C GLY A 254 -6.26 22.47 32.07
N ASN A 255 -5.64 22.75 33.23
CA ASN A 255 -4.74 21.84 33.95
C ASN A 255 -3.69 21.18 33.02
N ILE A 256 -3.04 22.02 32.23
CA ILE A 256 -2.00 21.67 31.27
C ILE A 256 -0.75 21.16 32.00
N ARG A 257 -0.46 19.86 31.91
CA ARG A 257 0.76 19.25 32.44
C ARG A 257 2.01 19.65 31.64
N ILE A 258 3.15 19.66 32.31
CA ILE A 258 4.47 19.84 31.70
C ILE A 258 4.75 18.69 30.72
N SER A 259 5.41 18.99 29.61
CA SER A 259 5.95 17.99 28.67
C SER A 259 7.33 18.43 28.18
N ASP A 260 7.88 17.77 27.15
CA ASP A 260 9.15 18.20 26.51
C ASP A 260 8.95 19.31 25.48
N ASN A 261 7.72 19.81 25.32
CA ASN A 261 7.35 20.86 24.37
C ASN A 261 7.03 22.17 25.12
N ASN A 262 7.35 23.32 24.51
CA ASN A 262 7.15 24.66 25.08
C ASN A 262 5.87 25.32 24.55
N TRP A 263 5.07 25.95 25.41
CA TRP A 263 3.91 26.76 24.99
C TRP A 263 4.25 28.23 24.77
N GLU A 264 3.52 28.90 23.87
CA GLU A 264 3.54 30.38 23.78
C GLU A 264 3.01 30.97 25.10
N GLY A 265 3.79 31.86 25.72
CA GLY A 265 3.48 32.43 27.03
C GLY A 265 3.82 31.56 28.24
N GLN A 266 4.49 30.42 28.10
CA GLN A 266 4.99 29.64 29.24
C GLN A 266 6.17 30.34 29.92
N VAL A 267 6.01 30.68 31.20
CA VAL A 267 7.02 31.39 32.00
C VAL A 267 7.65 30.54 33.10
N GLY A 268 7.06 29.38 33.40
CA GLY A 268 7.53 28.50 34.48
C GLY A 268 6.73 27.21 34.60
N ASP A 269 6.91 26.54 35.74
CA ASP A 269 6.14 25.36 36.13
C ASP A 269 5.96 25.27 37.66
N ASP A 270 5.00 24.44 38.12
CA ASP A 270 4.76 24.13 39.53
C ASP A 270 5.14 22.69 39.93
N GLY A 271 6.02 22.06 39.15
CA GLY A 271 6.43 20.66 39.28
C GLY A 271 5.62 19.65 38.44
N ASP A 272 4.30 19.83 38.31
CA ASP A 272 3.43 18.96 37.48
C ASP A 272 2.77 19.71 36.31
N PHE A 273 2.47 21.00 36.48
CA PHE A 273 1.69 21.82 35.55
C PHE A 273 2.46 23.04 35.05
N VAL A 274 2.11 23.47 33.83
CA VAL A 274 2.66 24.66 33.18
C VAL A 274 2.16 25.94 33.86
N GLN A 275 3.03 26.93 34.01
CA GLN A 275 2.65 28.29 34.40
C GLN A 275 2.72 29.24 33.19
N PHE A 276 1.63 29.97 32.95
CA PHE A 276 1.51 30.93 31.87
C PHE A 276 1.62 32.37 32.36
N ALA A 277 2.13 33.26 31.51
CA ALA A 277 2.26 34.69 31.78
C ALA A 277 0.91 35.36 32.11
N THR A 278 -0.15 34.97 31.40
CA THR A 278 -1.48 35.57 31.54
C THR A 278 -2.60 34.53 31.32
N PRO A 279 -3.83 34.75 31.84
CA PRO A 279 -4.95 33.83 31.64
C PRO A 279 -5.28 33.55 30.18
N GLU A 280 -5.12 34.53 29.31
CA GLU A 280 -5.36 34.42 27.86
C GLU A 280 -4.41 33.41 27.23
N HIS A 281 -3.14 33.35 27.66
CA HIS A 281 -2.18 32.35 27.19
C HIS A 281 -2.59 30.93 27.60
N GLY A 282 -3.11 30.74 28.81
CA GLY A 282 -3.65 29.47 29.27
C GLY A 282 -4.90 29.02 28.51
N VAL A 283 -5.85 29.94 28.26
CA VAL A 283 -7.03 29.65 27.42
C VAL A 283 -6.61 29.35 25.98
N ARG A 284 -5.66 30.11 25.43
CA ARG A 284 -5.08 29.91 24.10
C ARG A 284 -4.48 28.51 23.98
N ALA A 285 -3.68 28.08 24.95
CA ALA A 285 -3.09 26.75 25.01
C ALA A 285 -4.14 25.62 25.14
N LEU A 286 -5.24 25.85 25.87
CA LEU A 286 -6.39 24.94 25.95
C LEU A 286 -7.05 24.80 24.57
N GLY A 287 -7.42 25.93 23.94
CA GLY A 287 -8.06 25.95 22.62
C GLY A 287 -7.21 25.32 21.52
N LYS A 288 -5.90 25.61 21.52
CA LYS A 288 -4.90 24.96 20.64
C LYS A 288 -4.94 23.44 20.77
N ASN A 289 -4.98 22.91 22.00
CA ASN A 289 -5.00 21.47 22.26
C ASN A 289 -6.25 20.78 21.66
N LEU A 290 -7.40 21.46 21.67
CA LEU A 290 -8.64 20.96 21.06
C LEU A 290 -8.57 20.95 19.53
N ILE A 291 -8.01 22.01 18.92
CA ILE A 291 -7.76 22.08 17.49
C ILE A 291 -6.81 20.95 17.05
N THR A 292 -5.81 20.59 17.86
CA THR A 292 -4.95 19.41 17.63
C THR A 292 -5.73 18.10 17.61
N TYR A 293 -6.65 17.93 18.56
CA TYR A 293 -7.45 16.71 18.67
C TYR A 293 -8.28 16.53 17.38
N ARG A 294 -8.93 17.61 16.90
CA ARG A 294 -9.59 17.64 15.58
C ARG A 294 -8.65 17.26 14.43
N ASN A 295 -7.44 17.83 14.38
CA ASN A 295 -6.42 17.51 13.35
C ASN A 295 -5.89 16.06 13.42
N LYS A 296 -6.24 15.32 14.49
CA LYS A 296 -5.99 13.88 14.67
C LYS A 296 -7.23 13.00 14.47
N GLY A 297 -8.36 13.57 14.06
CA GLY A 297 -9.63 12.85 13.89
C GLY A 297 -10.37 12.59 15.21
N VAL A 298 -9.96 13.23 16.30
CA VAL A 298 -10.65 13.22 17.61
C VAL A 298 -11.64 14.39 17.58
N VAL A 299 -12.86 14.14 17.12
CA VAL A 299 -13.83 15.16 16.68
C VAL A 299 -15.16 15.13 17.43
N THR A 300 -15.49 14.06 18.16
CA THR A 300 -16.72 13.99 18.98
C THR A 300 -16.42 14.34 20.44
N VAL A 301 -17.43 14.76 21.23
CA VAL A 301 -17.22 15.04 22.67
C VAL A 301 -16.73 13.80 23.42
N ASN A 302 -17.25 12.61 23.07
CA ASN A 302 -16.80 11.33 23.62
C ASN A 302 -15.30 11.11 23.37
N GLN A 303 -14.85 11.30 22.13
CA GLN A 303 -13.43 11.16 21.76
C GLN A 303 -12.55 12.23 22.44
N ILE A 304 -13.00 13.49 22.44
CA ILE A 304 -12.25 14.62 22.99
C ILE A 304 -12.06 14.45 24.50
N ILE A 305 -13.13 14.20 25.25
CA ILE A 305 -13.07 14.05 26.71
C ILE A 305 -12.49 12.69 27.13
N GLY A 306 -12.73 11.63 26.36
CA GLY A 306 -12.07 10.33 26.53
C GLY A 306 -10.54 10.43 26.42
N ARG A 307 -10.03 11.38 25.63
CA ARG A 307 -8.61 11.72 25.52
C ARG A 307 -8.15 12.76 26.56
N TRP A 308 -9.02 13.69 26.95
CA TRP A 308 -8.72 14.77 27.91
C TRP A 308 -8.64 14.27 29.35
N ALA A 309 -9.51 13.35 29.75
CA ALA A 309 -9.60 12.82 31.12
C ALA A 309 -9.90 11.31 31.09
N PRO A 310 -8.93 10.46 30.72
CA PRO A 310 -9.18 9.02 30.51
C PRO A 310 -9.35 8.24 31.83
N LYS A 311 -10.19 7.19 31.80
CA LYS A 311 -10.53 6.36 32.99
C LYS A 311 -9.32 5.71 33.66
N LYS A 312 -8.31 5.32 32.88
CA LYS A 312 -7.08 4.68 33.38
C LYS A 312 -6.29 5.53 34.38
N ASP A 313 -6.47 6.85 34.34
CA ASP A 313 -5.79 7.81 35.21
C ASP A 313 -6.67 8.19 36.43
N GLY A 314 -7.75 7.44 36.69
CA GLY A 314 -8.63 7.61 37.86
C GLY A 314 -9.81 8.57 37.67
N ASN A 315 -10.04 9.07 36.45
CA ASN A 315 -11.07 10.08 36.15
C ASN A 315 -12.47 9.47 35.93
N ASP A 316 -13.52 10.19 36.32
CA ASP A 316 -14.90 9.92 35.87
C ASP A 316 -15.12 10.48 34.45
N THR A 317 -14.58 9.78 33.47
CA THR A 317 -14.68 10.15 32.05
C THR A 317 -16.14 10.19 31.57
N ASP A 318 -17.00 9.29 32.06
CA ASP A 318 -18.39 9.21 31.59
C ASP A 318 -19.22 10.39 32.12
N GLY A 319 -19.03 10.75 33.40
CA GLY A 319 -19.60 11.96 33.99
C GLY A 319 -19.11 13.24 33.29
N TYR A 320 -17.82 13.32 32.94
CA TYR A 320 -17.25 14.46 32.21
C TYR A 320 -17.82 14.55 30.78
N ILE A 321 -17.88 13.45 30.03
CA ILE A 321 -18.52 13.41 28.69
C ILE A 321 -19.96 13.91 28.78
N LYS A 322 -20.72 13.42 29.77
CA LYS A 322 -22.10 13.84 30.00
C LYS A 322 -22.18 15.35 30.27
N PHE A 323 -21.42 15.86 31.24
CA PHE A 323 -21.42 17.29 31.58
C PHE A 323 -21.12 18.20 30.37
N VAL A 324 -20.09 17.88 29.58
CA VAL A 324 -19.73 18.67 28.40
C VAL A 324 -20.81 18.57 27.31
N SER A 325 -21.36 17.39 27.06
CA SER A 325 -22.45 17.21 26.09
C SER A 325 -23.72 18.00 26.47
N GLU A 326 -24.11 18.00 27.75
CA GLU A 326 -25.26 18.76 28.27
C GLU A 326 -25.02 20.28 28.21
N LYS A 327 -23.81 20.74 28.53
CA LYS A 327 -23.41 22.16 28.43
C LYS A 327 -23.38 22.69 27.00
N MET A 328 -22.95 21.85 26.05
CA MET A 328 -22.89 22.20 24.63
C MET A 328 -24.21 21.99 23.88
N GLY A 329 -25.10 21.14 24.40
CA GLY A 329 -26.36 20.77 23.71
C GLY A 329 -26.16 19.86 22.50
N VAL A 330 -25.12 18.99 22.51
CA VAL A 330 -24.76 18.11 21.37
C VAL A 330 -24.73 16.64 21.78
N ASP A 331 -25.02 15.73 20.85
CA ASP A 331 -24.83 14.29 21.08
C ASP A 331 -23.32 13.99 21.21
N PRO A 332 -22.88 13.22 22.24
CA PRO A 332 -21.47 13.00 22.50
C PRO A 332 -20.74 12.21 21.40
N ASN A 333 -21.46 11.53 20.50
CA ASN A 333 -20.91 10.75 19.38
C ASN A 333 -21.00 11.47 18.03
N VAL A 334 -21.57 12.67 17.98
CA VAL A 334 -21.61 13.50 16.76
C VAL A 334 -20.34 14.37 16.67
N PRO A 335 -19.70 14.48 15.49
CA PRO A 335 -18.56 15.38 15.31
C PRO A 335 -18.93 16.85 15.53
N ILE A 336 -18.08 17.57 16.27
CA ILE A 336 -18.15 19.02 16.47
C ILE A 336 -16.99 19.71 15.74
N ASP A 337 -17.22 20.91 15.21
CA ASP A 337 -16.17 21.67 14.51
C ASP A 337 -15.49 22.70 15.41
N VAL A 338 -14.44 22.31 16.12
CA VAL A 338 -13.65 23.23 16.97
C VAL A 338 -12.77 24.23 16.19
N THR A 339 -12.97 24.38 14.87
CA THR A 339 -12.50 25.56 14.11
C THR A 339 -13.53 26.69 14.01
N ASP A 340 -14.81 26.42 14.30
CA ASP A 340 -15.77 27.49 14.61
C ASP A 340 -15.49 28.03 16.03
N ILE A 341 -15.37 29.35 16.13
CA ILE A 341 -15.04 30.04 17.38
C ILE A 341 -16.11 29.86 18.46
N ASN A 342 -17.39 29.73 18.08
CA ASN A 342 -18.49 29.55 19.04
C ASN A 342 -18.47 28.14 19.64
N THR A 343 -18.27 27.13 18.78
CA THR A 343 -18.09 25.73 19.16
C THR A 343 -16.86 25.56 20.05
N LEU A 344 -15.72 26.14 19.65
CA LEU A 344 -14.48 26.14 20.42
C LEU A 344 -14.65 26.83 21.77
N ARG A 345 -15.34 27.98 21.84
CA ARG A 345 -15.67 28.69 23.08
C ARG A 345 -16.55 27.84 23.99
N SER A 346 -17.57 27.19 23.45
CA SER A 346 -18.51 26.38 24.22
C SER A 346 -17.82 25.20 24.90
N ILE A 347 -17.04 24.40 24.16
CA ILE A 347 -16.30 23.26 24.74
C ILE A 347 -15.18 23.71 25.69
N THR A 348 -14.46 24.79 25.36
CA THR A 348 -13.41 25.35 26.22
C THR A 348 -13.99 25.79 27.56
N THR A 349 -15.11 26.52 27.53
CA THR A 349 -15.78 27.00 28.75
C THR A 349 -16.33 25.84 29.57
N ALA A 350 -16.86 24.78 28.93
CA ALA A 350 -17.31 23.59 29.63
C ALA A 350 -16.15 22.85 30.33
N ILE A 351 -15.02 22.66 29.65
CA ILE A 351 -13.79 22.10 30.24
C ILE A 351 -13.34 22.95 31.44
N MET A 352 -13.18 24.27 31.26
CA MET A 352 -12.76 25.18 32.34
C MET A 352 -13.69 25.14 33.56
N GLN A 353 -15.01 24.96 33.37
CA GLN A 353 -15.96 24.82 34.47
C GLN A 353 -15.84 23.49 35.22
N GLN A 354 -15.46 22.41 34.53
CA GLN A 354 -15.24 21.11 35.15
C GLN A 354 -13.91 21.05 35.90
N GLU A 355 -12.86 21.71 35.37
CA GLU A 355 -11.51 21.74 35.97
C GLU A 355 -11.43 22.60 37.25
N GLY A 356 -12.38 23.51 37.51
CA GLY A 356 -12.46 24.28 38.75
C GLY A 356 -13.06 25.68 38.64
N ASN A 357 -13.02 26.44 39.73
CA ASN A 357 -13.49 27.82 39.75
C ASN A 357 -12.36 28.76 39.32
N HIS A 358 -12.49 29.36 38.14
CA HIS A 358 -11.45 30.17 37.50
C HIS A 358 -11.87 31.65 37.45
N SER A 359 -11.04 32.56 37.97
CA SER A 359 -11.27 34.01 37.91
C SER A 359 -10.86 34.62 36.55
N ILE A 360 -11.42 34.09 35.45
CA ILE A 360 -11.12 34.51 34.07
C ILE A 360 -12.37 35.11 33.44
N SER A 361 -12.26 36.32 32.89
CA SER A 361 -13.40 37.01 32.27
C SER A 361 -13.70 36.45 30.88
N GLY A 362 -14.94 36.67 30.40
CA GLY A 362 -15.36 36.23 29.07
C GLY A 362 -14.56 36.86 27.93
N GLU A 363 -14.04 38.07 28.13
CA GLU A 363 -13.16 38.78 27.18
C GLU A 363 -11.79 38.10 27.08
N GLN A 364 -11.21 37.71 28.21
CA GLN A 364 -9.93 36.98 28.25
C GLN A 364 -10.05 35.60 27.59
N VAL A 365 -11.21 34.93 27.76
CA VAL A 365 -11.52 33.70 27.04
C VAL A 365 -11.56 33.94 25.53
N ASP A 366 -12.26 34.99 25.08
CA ASP A 366 -12.35 35.32 23.66
C ASP A 366 -10.99 35.71 23.06
N THR A 367 -10.18 36.51 23.75
CA THR A 367 -8.83 36.89 23.30
C THR A 367 -7.92 35.66 23.19
N GLY A 368 -7.93 34.76 24.17
CA GLY A 368 -7.17 33.52 24.14
C GLY A 368 -7.59 32.59 22.99
N LEU A 369 -8.90 32.45 22.74
CA LEU A 369 -9.41 31.60 21.66
C LEU A 369 -9.22 32.18 20.26
N GLN A 370 -9.30 33.50 20.10
CA GLN A 370 -8.90 34.18 18.87
C GLN A 370 -7.42 33.93 18.58
N ALA A 371 -6.55 33.99 19.59
CA ALA A 371 -5.14 33.66 19.42
C ALA A 371 -4.90 32.16 19.15
N ALA A 372 -5.73 31.26 19.71
CA ALA A 372 -5.67 29.82 19.42
C ALA A 372 -5.97 29.53 17.94
N LEU A 373 -6.97 30.21 17.37
CA LEU A 373 -7.32 30.17 15.95
C LEU A 373 -6.33 30.94 15.04
N GLY A 374 -5.41 31.72 15.62
CA GLY A 374 -4.45 32.54 14.87
C GLY A 374 -5.01 33.86 14.33
N LEU A 375 -6.14 34.33 14.89
CA LEU A 375 -6.80 35.59 14.51
C LEU A 375 -6.16 36.81 15.18
N THR A 376 -5.50 36.62 16.34
CA THR A 376 -4.79 37.63 17.12
C THR A 376 -3.48 37.06 17.68
N ARG A 377 -2.58 37.92 18.18
CA ARG A 377 -1.39 37.53 18.95
C ARG A 377 -1.51 38.11 20.36
N LEU A 378 -1.10 37.34 21.36
CA LEU A 378 -0.98 37.82 22.74
C LEU A 378 0.37 38.54 22.93
N PRO A 379 0.45 39.56 23.82
CA PRO A 379 1.73 40.20 24.13
C PRO A 379 2.74 39.18 24.66
N GLU A 380 3.99 39.26 24.21
CA GLU A 380 5.06 38.41 24.74
C GLU A 380 5.26 38.65 26.25
N PRO A 381 5.58 37.60 27.04
CA PRO A 381 5.87 37.75 28.46
C PRO A 381 7.07 38.67 28.69
N ASP A 382 7.01 39.47 29.75
CA ASP A 382 8.15 40.26 30.20
C ASP A 382 9.32 39.31 30.58
N PRO A 383 10.56 39.55 30.12
CA PRO A 383 11.73 38.75 30.45
C PRO A 383 11.92 38.45 31.95
N SER A 384 11.43 39.33 32.84
CA SER A 384 11.46 39.15 34.30
C SER A 384 10.48 38.12 34.85
N GLN A 385 9.49 37.69 34.08
CA GLN A 385 8.52 36.66 34.49
C GLN A 385 9.07 35.24 34.35
N TYR A 386 10.09 35.04 33.51
CA TYR A 386 10.67 33.72 33.26
C TYR A 386 11.44 33.21 34.48
N GLN A 387 11.06 32.03 34.97
CA GLN A 387 11.82 31.31 35.99
C GLN A 387 13.17 30.88 35.41
N SER A 388 14.29 31.24 36.05
CA SER A 388 15.64 30.97 35.51
C SER A 388 15.91 29.49 35.23
N ARG A 389 15.26 28.59 35.99
CA ARG A 389 14.80 27.26 35.57
C ARG A 389 13.45 27.00 36.26
N GLY A 390 12.55 26.23 35.63
CA GLY A 390 11.31 25.78 36.29
C GLY A 390 11.59 24.92 37.53
N GLN A 391 10.58 24.59 38.35
CA GLN A 391 10.81 23.72 39.53
C GLN A 391 11.31 22.34 39.12
N THR A 392 10.97 21.88 37.92
CA THR A 392 11.51 20.66 37.29
C THR A 392 12.97 20.75 36.81
N GLY A 393 13.59 21.93 36.87
CA GLY A 393 14.94 22.19 36.36
C GLY A 393 15.02 22.39 34.83
N LYS A 394 13.88 22.38 34.12
CA LYS A 394 13.83 22.69 32.68
C LYS A 394 14.09 24.18 32.43
N GLU A 395 14.86 24.46 31.37
CA GLU A 395 15.05 25.83 30.86
C GLU A 395 13.80 26.26 30.08
N VAL A 396 13.08 27.24 30.60
CA VAL A 396 12.07 27.96 29.82
C VAL A 396 12.78 28.71 28.67
N ASN A 397 12.31 28.52 27.44
CA ASN A 397 12.93 28.96 26.17
C ASN A 397 14.21 28.22 25.69
N ALA A 398 14.46 26.96 26.07
CA ALA A 398 15.57 26.18 25.48
C ALA A 398 15.29 25.54 24.09
N GLY A 399 14.06 25.58 23.58
CA GLY A 399 13.63 24.71 22.47
C GLY A 399 13.11 25.40 21.20
N GLY A 400 13.48 26.66 20.94
CA GLY A 400 13.02 27.40 19.75
C GLY A 400 14.13 27.76 18.78
N ASN A 401 13.88 27.69 17.47
CA ASN A 401 14.79 28.26 16.48
C ASN A 401 14.94 29.78 16.68
N ALA A 402 16.18 30.29 16.69
CA ALA A 402 16.50 31.68 17.05
C ALA A 402 15.87 32.75 16.12
N TRP A 403 15.48 32.39 14.90
CA TRP A 403 14.75 33.26 13.96
C TRP A 403 13.25 33.38 14.27
N TRP A 404 12.64 32.41 14.96
CA TRP A 404 11.19 32.38 15.22
C TRP A 404 10.62 33.64 15.90
N PRO A 405 11.21 34.19 16.99
CA PRO A 405 10.66 35.38 17.66
C PRO A 405 10.82 36.67 16.84
N MET A 406 11.67 36.69 15.81
CA MET A 406 11.91 37.84 14.93
C MET A 406 10.91 37.93 13.76
N LEU A 407 10.06 36.90 13.59
CA LEU A 407 9.00 36.88 12.58
C LEU A 407 7.78 37.71 13.00
N THR A 408 7.09 38.29 12.01
CA THR A 408 5.75 38.85 12.21
C THR A 408 4.72 37.74 12.46
N PRO A 409 3.57 38.04 13.10
CA PRO A 409 2.52 37.04 13.34
C PRO A 409 2.00 36.37 12.05
N VAL A 410 1.94 37.14 10.95
CA VAL A 410 1.52 36.62 9.63
C VAL A 410 2.55 35.64 9.07
N GLN A 411 3.84 35.93 9.17
CA GLN A 411 4.91 35.01 8.76
C GLN A 411 4.92 33.74 9.63
N GLN A 412 4.77 33.87 10.94
CA GLN A 412 4.64 32.72 11.86
C GLN A 412 3.45 31.82 11.48
N TYR A 413 2.28 32.41 11.19
CA TYR A 413 1.11 31.67 10.70
C TYR A 413 1.38 30.98 9.36
N GLN A 414 2.04 31.64 8.39
CA GLN A 414 2.39 31.06 7.10
C GLN A 414 3.31 29.84 7.24
N ILE A 415 4.34 29.92 8.10
CA ILE A 415 5.26 28.80 8.40
C ILE A 415 4.48 27.62 9.01
N ARG A 416 3.63 27.87 10.02
CA ARG A 416 2.79 26.81 10.60
C ARG A 416 1.87 26.15 9.56
N LYS A 417 1.22 26.94 8.69
CA LYS A 417 0.35 26.39 7.63
C LYS A 417 1.10 25.58 6.57
N GLN A 418 2.32 25.97 6.21
CA GLN A 418 3.18 25.17 5.32
C GLN A 418 3.58 23.84 5.98
N GLY A 419 3.94 23.86 7.27
CA GLY A 419 4.26 22.66 8.04
C GLY A 419 3.07 21.70 8.19
N GLU A 420 1.89 22.21 8.52
CA GLU A 420 0.64 21.44 8.55
C GLU A 420 0.36 20.76 7.20
N ALA A 421 0.53 21.49 6.08
CA ALA A 421 0.32 20.95 4.74
C ALA A 421 1.32 19.83 4.41
N ALA A 422 2.59 20.00 4.77
CA ALA A 422 3.63 18.98 4.59
C ALA A 422 3.38 17.73 5.46
N GLN A 423 3.00 17.91 6.73
CA GLN A 423 2.67 16.81 7.63
C GLN A 423 1.43 16.03 7.13
N ASN A 424 0.41 16.73 6.63
CA ASN A 424 -0.77 16.10 6.03
C ASN A 424 -0.42 15.30 4.77
N LYS A 425 0.40 15.85 3.88
CA LYS A 425 0.91 15.14 2.69
C LYS A 425 1.68 13.87 3.08
N HIS A 426 2.64 13.98 4.00
CA HIS A 426 3.41 12.83 4.49
C HIS A 426 2.51 11.77 5.14
N ARG A 427 1.49 12.17 5.92
CA ARG A 427 0.50 11.24 6.50
C ARG A 427 -0.33 10.54 5.42
N GLN A 428 -0.69 11.24 4.34
CA GLN A 428 -1.44 10.66 3.22
C GLN A 428 -0.59 9.68 2.40
N GLU A 429 0.68 9.99 2.14
CA GLU A 429 1.64 9.08 1.50
C GLU A 429 1.85 7.81 2.36
N TYR A 430 2.11 7.97 3.66
CA TYR A 430 2.24 6.85 4.60
C TYR A 430 0.95 6.01 4.68
N LYS A 431 -0.23 6.64 4.66
CA LYS A 431 -1.52 5.94 4.62
C LYS A 431 -1.66 5.06 3.37
N ASN A 432 -1.26 5.54 2.19
CA ASN A 432 -1.34 4.74 0.96
C ASN A 432 -0.47 3.48 1.07
N ILE A 433 0.75 3.60 1.59
CA ILE A 433 1.67 2.46 1.82
C ILE A 433 1.04 1.42 2.76
N LEU A 434 0.36 1.86 3.82
CA LEU A 434 -0.33 0.93 4.73
C LEU A 434 -1.56 0.30 4.09
N ASP A 435 -2.36 1.05 3.34
CA ASP A 435 -3.56 0.53 2.69
C ASP A 435 -3.20 -0.50 1.60
N ASP A 436 -2.03 -0.40 0.95
CA ASP A 436 -1.50 -1.45 0.07
C ASP A 436 -0.98 -2.67 0.85
N ARG A 437 -0.27 -2.49 1.98
CA ARG A 437 0.10 -3.60 2.89
C ARG A 437 -1.13 -4.35 3.44
N VAL A 438 -2.24 -3.65 3.70
CA VAL A 438 -3.52 -4.29 4.07
C VAL A 438 -4.04 -5.15 2.91
N LYS A 439 -4.12 -4.62 1.69
CA LYS A 439 -4.57 -5.40 0.50
C LYS A 439 -3.72 -6.63 0.27
N ASP A 440 -2.40 -6.54 0.41
CA ASP A 440 -1.48 -7.68 0.30
C ASP A 440 -1.79 -8.76 1.34
N ALA A 441 -2.00 -8.34 2.60
CA ALA A 441 -2.37 -9.24 3.69
C ALA A 441 -3.72 -9.93 3.42
N GLU A 442 -4.73 -9.18 2.97
CA GLU A 442 -6.05 -9.71 2.59
C GLU A 442 -5.96 -10.70 1.42
N ALA A 443 -5.18 -10.36 0.38
CA ALA A 443 -4.98 -11.18 -0.80
C ALA A 443 -4.19 -12.48 -0.51
N GLN A 444 -3.26 -12.46 0.44
CA GLN A 444 -2.56 -13.66 0.89
C GLN A 444 -3.44 -14.52 1.80
N ALA A 445 -4.16 -13.91 2.74
CA ALA A 445 -5.11 -14.61 3.59
C ALA A 445 -6.23 -15.31 2.79
N ALA A 446 -6.78 -14.67 1.75
CA ALA A 446 -7.76 -15.30 0.84
C ALA A 446 -7.23 -16.54 0.10
N ARG A 447 -5.91 -16.76 0.08
CA ARG A 447 -5.24 -17.95 -0.47
C ARG A 447 -4.76 -18.94 0.59
N GLY A 448 -5.04 -18.69 1.87
CA GLY A 448 -4.51 -19.49 2.99
C GLY A 448 -3.03 -19.27 3.27
N LEU A 449 -2.45 -18.13 2.85
CA LEU A 449 -1.03 -17.80 3.03
C LEU A 449 -0.83 -16.85 4.22
N VAL A 450 0.29 -17.01 4.91
CA VAL A 450 0.70 -16.14 6.02
C VAL A 450 1.39 -14.90 5.47
N TYR A 451 0.85 -13.71 5.78
CA TYR A 451 1.51 -12.44 5.45
C TYR A 451 2.54 -12.08 6.52
N ASN A 452 3.80 -11.92 6.11
CA ASN A 452 4.93 -11.77 7.04
C ASN A 452 5.06 -10.39 7.71
N ASN A 453 4.38 -9.35 7.21
CA ASN A 453 4.55 -7.98 7.71
C ASN A 453 3.25 -7.14 7.74
N PRO A 454 2.19 -7.59 8.44
CA PRO A 454 0.94 -6.82 8.58
C PRO A 454 1.18 -5.46 9.25
N PRO A 455 0.47 -4.39 8.85
CA PRO A 455 0.48 -3.11 9.57
C PRO A 455 0.17 -3.26 11.06
N SER A 456 0.93 -2.55 11.90
CA SER A 456 0.68 -2.53 13.34
C SER A 456 -0.54 -1.66 13.67
N LEU A 457 -1.09 -1.83 14.89
CA LEU A 457 -2.13 -0.94 15.40
C LEU A 457 -1.66 0.53 15.39
N ASN A 458 -0.42 0.78 15.80
CA ASN A 458 0.18 2.12 15.82
C ASN A 458 0.34 2.69 14.40
N ASP A 459 0.75 1.87 13.42
CA ASP A 459 0.84 2.27 12.01
C ASP A 459 -0.52 2.80 11.53
N LEU A 460 -1.57 1.99 11.74
CA LEU A 460 -2.92 2.29 11.28
C LEU A 460 -3.55 3.46 12.03
N MET A 461 -3.32 3.59 13.34
CA MET A 461 -3.74 4.75 14.14
C MET A 461 -3.06 6.05 13.70
N TYR A 462 -1.77 6.02 13.38
CA TYR A 462 -1.04 7.19 12.89
C TYR A 462 -1.56 7.63 11.51
N ALA A 463 -1.83 6.70 10.61
CA ALA A 463 -2.31 6.97 9.26
C ALA A 463 -3.81 7.35 9.15
N ASN A 464 -4.67 6.78 10.01
CA ASN A 464 -6.12 6.90 9.88
C ASN A 464 -6.82 7.60 11.06
N GLY A 465 -6.08 7.94 12.13
CA GLY A 465 -6.65 8.38 13.40
C GLY A 465 -6.99 7.20 14.33
N GLU A 466 -7.17 7.51 15.60
CA GLU A 466 -7.27 6.53 16.70
C GLU A 466 -8.44 5.54 16.52
N TYR A 467 -9.63 6.04 16.16
CA TYR A 467 -10.82 5.23 15.97
C TYR A 467 -10.77 4.36 14.68
N GLU A 468 -10.60 4.98 13.52
CA GLU A 468 -10.58 4.26 12.23
C GLU A 468 -9.35 3.34 12.11
N GLY A 469 -8.21 3.72 12.70
CA GLY A 469 -7.02 2.88 12.77
C GLY A 469 -7.26 1.60 13.59
N THR A 470 -7.91 1.71 14.75
CA THR A 470 -8.29 0.56 15.58
C THR A 470 -9.27 -0.35 14.85
N LYS A 471 -10.30 0.22 14.20
CA LYS A 471 -11.28 -0.53 13.41
C LYS A 471 -10.64 -1.26 12.22
N LYS A 472 -9.76 -0.60 11.46
CA LYS A 472 -8.99 -1.25 10.38
C LYS A 472 -8.10 -2.38 10.91
N TYR A 473 -7.44 -2.20 12.04
CA TYR A 473 -6.61 -3.24 12.66
C TYR A 473 -7.43 -4.47 13.06
N GLU A 474 -8.61 -4.28 13.66
CA GLU A 474 -9.53 -5.37 14.01
C GLU A 474 -9.98 -6.16 12.76
N GLN A 475 -10.31 -5.47 11.67
CA GLN A 475 -10.66 -6.10 10.39
C GLN A 475 -9.50 -6.92 9.80
N LEU A 476 -8.28 -6.36 9.84
CA LEU A 476 -7.08 -7.04 9.39
C LEU A 476 -6.82 -8.33 10.19
N GLN A 477 -6.94 -8.29 11.52
CA GLN A 477 -6.81 -9.48 12.37
C GLN A 477 -7.86 -10.55 12.04
N LYS A 478 -9.12 -10.16 11.83
CA LYS A 478 -10.20 -11.08 11.40
C LYS A 478 -9.89 -11.72 10.04
N THR A 479 -9.31 -10.97 9.10
CA THR A 479 -8.92 -11.52 7.78
C THR A 479 -7.70 -12.45 7.88
N ILE A 480 -6.70 -12.12 8.70
CA ILE A 480 -5.55 -13.01 8.95
C ILE A 480 -6.02 -14.34 9.58
N ALA A 481 -6.94 -14.29 10.55
CA ALA A 481 -7.54 -15.48 11.15
C ALA A 481 -8.29 -16.36 10.13
N MET A 482 -9.05 -15.75 9.21
CA MET A 482 -9.67 -16.48 8.09
C MET A 482 -8.61 -17.14 7.19
N GLY A 483 -7.46 -16.51 6.96
CA GLY A 483 -6.36 -17.12 6.21
C GLY A 483 -5.81 -18.37 6.88
N ALA A 484 -5.65 -18.36 8.21
CA ALA A 484 -5.29 -19.55 8.97
C ALA A 484 -6.38 -20.64 8.87
N ASP A 485 -7.66 -20.28 8.98
CA ASP A 485 -8.77 -21.24 8.79
C ASP A 485 -8.69 -21.91 7.41
N ILE A 486 -8.55 -21.12 6.32
CA ILE A 486 -8.41 -21.61 4.95
C ILE A 486 -7.22 -22.56 4.81
N ALA A 487 -6.06 -22.24 5.40
CA ALA A 487 -4.88 -23.10 5.37
C ALA A 487 -5.13 -24.48 6.01
N THR A 488 -5.98 -24.56 7.04
CA THR A 488 -6.33 -25.85 7.68
C THR A 488 -7.32 -26.70 6.89
N VAL A 489 -8.18 -26.10 6.06
CA VAL A 489 -9.29 -26.80 5.34
C VAL A 489 -8.83 -28.07 4.63
N GLN A 490 -7.66 -28.03 3.97
CA GLN A 490 -7.14 -29.17 3.21
C GLN A 490 -6.73 -30.40 4.06
N TYR A 491 -6.54 -30.22 5.37
CA TYR A 491 -6.21 -31.28 6.32
C TYR A 491 -7.44 -31.81 7.08
N LEU A 492 -8.55 -31.04 7.10
CA LEU A 492 -9.79 -31.41 7.76
C LEU A 492 -10.63 -32.39 6.91
N SER A 493 -11.32 -33.33 7.58
CA SER A 493 -12.36 -34.15 6.95
C SER A 493 -13.61 -33.32 6.63
N PRO A 494 -14.51 -33.75 5.71
CA PRO A 494 -15.71 -32.97 5.37
C PRO A 494 -16.61 -32.63 6.58
N ASN A 495 -16.71 -33.54 7.54
CA ASN A 495 -17.44 -33.28 8.80
C ASN A 495 -16.76 -32.18 9.64
N ALA A 496 -15.43 -32.22 9.77
CA ALA A 496 -14.68 -31.19 10.51
C ALA A 496 -14.70 -29.83 9.79
N GLN A 497 -14.68 -29.81 8.46
CA GLN A 497 -14.89 -28.60 7.66
C GLN A 497 -16.29 -28.01 7.88
N LYS A 498 -17.34 -28.85 7.92
CA LYS A 498 -18.70 -28.40 8.24
C LYS A 498 -18.78 -27.80 9.66
N SER A 499 -18.13 -28.41 10.64
CA SER A 499 -18.03 -27.87 12.01
C SER A 499 -17.28 -26.54 12.04
N LEU A 500 -16.19 -26.39 11.27
CA LEU A 500 -15.48 -25.13 11.11
C LEU A 500 -16.41 -24.06 10.52
N LEU A 501 -17.11 -24.35 9.43
CA LEU A 501 -18.03 -23.40 8.80
C LEU A 501 -19.12 -22.93 9.77
N GLU A 502 -19.83 -23.83 10.45
CA GLU A 502 -20.85 -23.42 11.45
C GLU A 502 -20.23 -22.60 12.60
N SER A 503 -19.00 -22.89 13.03
CA SER A 503 -18.31 -22.09 14.06
C SER A 503 -17.90 -20.68 13.62
N LYS A 504 -17.77 -20.44 12.31
CA LYS A 504 -17.34 -19.15 11.71
C LYS A 504 -18.50 -18.39 11.05
N LYS A 505 -19.72 -18.91 11.14
CA LYS A 505 -20.93 -18.35 10.53
C LYS A 505 -21.30 -17.02 11.20
N PRO A 506 -21.41 -15.91 10.44
CA PRO A 506 -21.72 -14.61 11.03
C PRO A 506 -23.10 -14.59 11.70
N THR A 507 -23.15 -14.11 12.94
CA THR A 507 -24.40 -13.69 13.60
C THR A 507 -24.67 -12.21 13.30
N GLY A 508 -25.93 -11.78 13.41
CA GLY A 508 -26.35 -10.43 12.98
C GLY A 508 -25.70 -9.32 13.81
N ASP A 509 -24.76 -8.60 13.20
CA ASP A 509 -23.85 -7.68 13.89
C ASP A 509 -23.50 -6.46 13.02
N TYR A 510 -22.96 -5.39 13.62
CA TYR A 510 -22.71 -4.09 12.98
C TYR A 510 -21.80 -4.14 11.73
N ASP A 511 -20.95 -5.16 11.61
CA ASP A 511 -20.04 -5.40 10.47
C ASP A 511 -20.44 -6.63 9.61
N ALA A 512 -21.73 -6.94 9.52
CA ALA A 512 -22.23 -8.13 8.83
C ALA A 512 -21.62 -8.33 7.41
N SER A 513 -21.50 -7.28 6.60
CA SER A 513 -21.02 -7.41 5.20
C SER A 513 -19.61 -7.98 5.07
N ASN A 514 -18.66 -7.53 5.89
CA ASN A 514 -17.28 -8.03 5.80
C ASN A 514 -17.13 -9.41 6.43
N ASN A 515 -17.89 -9.69 7.49
CA ASN A 515 -17.98 -11.03 8.07
C ASN A 515 -18.55 -12.05 7.07
N TRP A 516 -19.61 -11.70 6.33
CA TRP A 516 -20.15 -12.56 5.25
C TRP A 516 -19.15 -12.76 4.11
N LYS A 517 -18.44 -11.74 3.64
CA LYS A 517 -17.38 -11.91 2.62
C LYS A 517 -16.28 -12.89 3.06
N ARG A 518 -15.85 -12.81 4.33
CA ARG A 518 -14.86 -13.75 4.90
C ARG A 518 -15.42 -15.17 4.97
N TYR A 519 -16.65 -15.32 5.44
CA TYR A 519 -17.36 -16.60 5.48
C TYR A 519 -17.50 -17.23 4.08
N ASP A 520 -17.98 -16.49 3.09
CA ASP A 520 -18.14 -16.95 1.70
C ASP A 520 -16.80 -17.35 1.05
N THR A 521 -15.70 -16.70 1.44
CA THR A 521 -14.35 -17.06 0.99
C THR A 521 -13.91 -18.40 1.60
N LEU A 522 -14.18 -18.63 2.89
CA LEU A 522 -13.92 -19.92 3.55
C LEU A 522 -14.80 -21.04 2.98
N VAL A 523 -16.09 -20.79 2.70
CA VAL A 523 -16.99 -21.74 2.02
C VAL A 523 -16.42 -22.14 0.67
N LYS A 524 -16.01 -21.18 -0.18
CA LYS A 524 -15.38 -21.47 -1.47
C LYS A 524 -14.11 -22.30 -1.34
N ALA A 525 -13.28 -22.06 -0.33
CA ALA A 525 -12.09 -22.86 -0.08
C ALA A 525 -12.44 -24.33 0.30
N VAL A 526 -13.46 -24.53 1.14
CA VAL A 526 -14.01 -25.86 1.48
C VAL A 526 -14.55 -26.57 0.24
N ASP A 527 -15.32 -25.88 -0.59
CA ASP A 527 -15.88 -26.43 -1.83
C ASP A 527 -14.78 -26.80 -2.83
N THR A 528 -13.77 -25.94 -3.03
CA THR A 528 -12.62 -26.22 -3.90
C THR A 528 -11.86 -27.47 -3.45
N VAL A 529 -11.57 -27.60 -2.14
CA VAL A 529 -10.90 -28.79 -1.59
C VAL A 529 -11.74 -30.05 -1.78
N ASN A 530 -13.04 -30.00 -1.49
CA ASN A 530 -13.90 -31.18 -1.59
C ASN A 530 -14.20 -31.58 -3.04
N ASN A 531 -14.29 -30.62 -3.96
CA ASN A 531 -14.44 -30.93 -5.38
C ASN A 531 -13.17 -31.58 -5.94
N ALA A 532 -11.98 -31.10 -5.57
CA ALA A 532 -10.72 -31.72 -5.98
C ALA A 532 -10.53 -33.13 -5.40
N ARG A 533 -10.90 -33.35 -4.12
CA ARG A 533 -10.94 -34.69 -3.52
C ARG A 533 -11.92 -35.63 -4.23
N LYS A 534 -13.11 -35.15 -4.61
CA LYS A 534 -14.13 -35.95 -5.31
C LYS A 534 -13.72 -36.29 -6.74
N SER A 535 -13.02 -35.40 -7.45
CA SER A 535 -12.58 -35.65 -8.82
C SER A 535 -11.44 -36.66 -8.90
N ASP A 536 -10.43 -36.54 -8.03
CA ASP A 536 -9.34 -37.50 -7.95
C ASP A 536 -8.70 -37.50 -6.53
N PRO A 537 -9.16 -38.38 -5.62
CA PRO A 537 -8.66 -38.40 -4.24
C PRO A 537 -7.21 -38.92 -4.15
N ILE A 538 -6.73 -39.63 -5.18
CA ILE A 538 -5.37 -40.16 -5.24
C ILE A 538 -4.42 -39.06 -5.70
N GLN A 539 -4.71 -38.38 -6.81
CA GLN A 539 -3.90 -37.25 -7.26
C GLN A 539 -3.85 -36.13 -6.21
N PHE A 540 -4.99 -35.77 -5.61
CA PHE A 540 -5.05 -34.78 -4.52
C PHE A 540 -4.12 -35.11 -3.33
N SER A 541 -3.85 -36.40 -3.12
CA SER A 541 -2.97 -36.91 -2.06
C SER A 541 -1.51 -37.04 -2.51
N ILE A 542 -1.25 -37.36 -3.78
CA ILE A 542 0.08 -37.31 -4.40
C ILE A 542 0.61 -35.87 -4.41
N ASP A 543 -0.22 -34.91 -4.82
CA ASP A 543 0.10 -33.46 -4.84
C ASP A 543 0.42 -32.88 -3.44
N ARG A 544 0.20 -33.66 -2.38
CA ARG A 544 0.44 -33.32 -0.97
C ARG A 544 1.41 -34.27 -0.28
N GLU A 545 2.17 -35.05 -1.06
CA GLU A 545 3.21 -35.97 -0.57
C GLU A 545 2.68 -37.03 0.42
N LYS A 546 1.36 -37.29 0.43
CA LYS A 546 0.72 -38.34 1.24
C LYS A 546 0.76 -39.71 0.58
N LEU A 547 0.99 -39.75 -0.74
CA LEU A 547 1.12 -40.97 -1.53
C LEU A 547 2.28 -40.82 -2.53
N ASN A 548 3.07 -41.88 -2.67
CA ASN A 548 3.99 -42.06 -3.79
C ASN A 548 3.19 -42.43 -5.06
N GLN A 549 3.67 -42.04 -6.24
CA GLN A 549 3.14 -42.53 -7.53
C GLN A 549 3.42 -44.04 -7.72
N ILE A 550 2.63 -44.72 -8.55
CA ILE A 550 2.90 -46.12 -8.92
C ILE A 550 4.08 -46.19 -9.92
N ASP A 551 5.08 -47.03 -9.62
CA ASP A 551 6.15 -47.35 -10.56
C ASP A 551 5.69 -48.44 -11.55
N PHE A 552 5.50 -48.04 -12.82
CA PHE A 552 5.10 -48.92 -13.94
C PHE A 552 6.28 -49.52 -14.71
N SER A 553 7.54 -49.32 -14.28
CA SER A 553 8.73 -49.75 -15.03
C SER A 553 8.83 -51.27 -15.23
N ASN A 554 8.33 -52.04 -14.27
CA ASN A 554 8.30 -53.50 -14.29
C ASN A 554 7.28 -54.06 -13.28
N THR A 555 6.89 -55.33 -13.45
CA THR A 555 5.90 -56.03 -12.61
C THR A 555 6.23 -56.04 -11.11
N GLN A 556 7.51 -56.14 -10.73
CA GLN A 556 7.92 -56.18 -9.32
C GLN A 556 7.84 -54.80 -8.65
N SER A 557 8.32 -53.75 -9.33
CA SER A 557 8.15 -52.36 -8.90
C SER A 557 6.68 -51.97 -8.73
N PHE A 558 5.85 -52.37 -9.69
CA PHE A 558 4.41 -52.15 -9.67
C PHE A 558 3.75 -52.85 -8.47
N THR A 559 4.08 -54.13 -8.23
CA THR A 559 3.62 -54.89 -7.06
C THR A 559 4.01 -54.21 -5.73
N ASN A 560 5.25 -53.74 -5.63
CA ASN A 560 5.75 -53.06 -4.43
C ASN A 560 5.01 -51.74 -4.17
N SER A 561 4.84 -50.93 -5.22
CA SER A 561 4.11 -49.64 -5.15
C SER A 561 2.66 -49.83 -4.69
N LEU A 562 1.96 -50.86 -5.20
CA LEU A 562 0.60 -51.20 -4.79
C LEU A 562 0.54 -51.68 -3.33
N LYS A 563 1.53 -52.46 -2.88
CA LYS A 563 1.62 -52.95 -1.51
C LYS A 563 1.74 -51.80 -0.50
N GLU A 564 2.63 -50.84 -0.77
CA GLU A 564 2.78 -49.61 0.04
C GLU A 564 1.49 -48.79 0.06
N ARG A 565 0.81 -48.66 -1.08
CA ARG A 565 -0.41 -47.87 -1.22
C ARG A 565 -1.66 -48.50 -0.59
N SER A 566 -1.73 -49.84 -0.50
CA SER A 566 -2.95 -50.59 -0.20
C SER A 566 -3.67 -50.21 1.11
N ALA A 567 -2.93 -49.85 2.16
CA ALA A 567 -3.49 -49.35 3.41
C ALA A 567 -4.02 -47.91 3.25
N SER A 568 -3.15 -47.01 2.77
CA SER A 568 -3.40 -45.57 2.69
C SER A 568 -4.63 -45.19 1.86
N VAL A 569 -4.98 -45.96 0.82
CA VAL A 569 -6.18 -45.67 -0.01
C VAL A 569 -7.49 -45.88 0.73
N THR A 570 -7.52 -46.80 1.69
CA THR A 570 -8.69 -47.03 2.55
C THR A 570 -8.87 -45.84 3.50
N ASP A 571 -7.77 -45.38 4.11
CA ASP A 571 -7.77 -44.21 5.00
C ASP A 571 -8.13 -42.91 4.24
N ILE A 572 -7.65 -42.76 3.00
CA ILE A 572 -7.98 -41.62 2.13
C ILE A 572 -9.47 -41.61 1.77
N SER A 573 -10.02 -42.76 1.34
CA SER A 573 -11.45 -42.90 1.04
C SER A 573 -12.33 -42.55 2.25
N ASN A 574 -11.98 -43.06 3.44
CA ASN A 574 -12.69 -42.75 4.68
C ASN A 574 -12.55 -41.28 5.11
N SER A 575 -11.33 -40.73 5.05
CA SER A 575 -11.02 -39.36 5.50
C SER A 575 -11.63 -38.29 4.61
N TYR A 576 -11.62 -38.50 3.29
CA TYR A 576 -12.21 -37.57 2.31
C TYR A 576 -13.69 -37.86 2.03
N GLN A 577 -14.23 -38.98 2.51
CA GLN A 577 -15.59 -39.47 2.23
C GLN A 577 -15.86 -39.64 0.72
N THR A 578 -14.88 -40.19 0.01
CA THR A 578 -14.95 -40.47 -1.43
C THR A 578 -15.03 -41.99 -1.68
N PRO A 579 -15.57 -42.45 -2.82
CA PRO A 579 -15.46 -43.84 -3.22
C PRO A 579 -14.01 -44.35 -3.16
N LEU A 580 -13.83 -45.62 -2.80
CA LEU A 580 -12.50 -46.24 -2.78
C LEU A 580 -11.97 -46.36 -4.21
N THR A 581 -10.84 -45.70 -4.47
CA THR A 581 -10.03 -45.85 -5.69
C THR A 581 -8.60 -46.18 -5.30
N VAL A 582 -7.83 -46.76 -6.22
CA VAL A 582 -6.44 -47.16 -6.02
C VAL A 582 -5.50 -46.34 -6.90
N PHE A 583 -5.92 -46.01 -8.11
CA PHE A 583 -5.15 -45.24 -9.09
C PHE A 583 -5.71 -43.83 -9.23
N SER A 584 -4.84 -42.84 -9.48
CA SER A 584 -5.27 -41.55 -10.03
C SER A 584 -5.75 -41.72 -11.47
N ALA A 585 -6.46 -40.74 -12.01
CA ALA A 585 -6.90 -40.75 -13.40
C ALA A 585 -5.72 -40.87 -14.39
N GLN A 586 -4.57 -40.25 -14.06
CA GLN A 586 -3.37 -40.34 -14.88
C GLN A 586 -2.73 -41.75 -14.81
N GLU A 587 -2.70 -42.36 -13.62
CA GLU A 587 -2.21 -43.73 -13.44
C GLU A 587 -3.14 -44.77 -14.10
N GLU A 588 -4.46 -44.54 -14.08
CA GLU A 588 -5.47 -45.36 -14.77
C GLU A 588 -5.27 -45.34 -16.30
N ILE A 589 -4.96 -44.17 -16.88
CA ILE A 589 -4.60 -44.01 -18.29
C ILE A 589 -3.29 -44.74 -18.61
N THR A 590 -2.25 -44.57 -17.79
CA THR A 590 -0.95 -45.24 -17.99
C THR A 590 -1.09 -46.76 -17.91
N LEU A 591 -1.83 -47.28 -16.92
CA LEU A 591 -2.10 -48.71 -16.78
C LEU A 591 -2.90 -49.24 -17.98
N SER A 592 -3.93 -48.53 -18.44
CA SER A 592 -4.73 -48.94 -19.59
C SER A 592 -3.89 -49.02 -20.87
N GLN A 593 -3.04 -48.02 -21.15
CA GLN A 593 -2.15 -48.01 -22.31
C GLN A 593 -1.08 -49.11 -22.26
N LEU A 594 -0.59 -49.44 -21.06
CA LEU A 594 0.34 -50.54 -20.84
C LEU A 594 -0.35 -51.89 -21.09
N MET A 595 -1.52 -52.09 -20.50
CA MET A 595 -2.36 -53.29 -20.66
C MET A 595 -2.89 -53.47 -22.08
N GLU A 596 -3.12 -52.40 -22.85
CA GLU A 596 -3.54 -52.49 -24.25
C GLU A 596 -2.44 -53.14 -25.11
N LYS A 597 -1.20 -52.65 -24.96
CA LYS A 597 -0.02 -53.02 -25.78
C LYS A 597 0.70 -54.29 -25.33
N ALA A 598 0.52 -54.69 -24.07
CA ALA A 598 1.19 -55.85 -23.49
C ALA A 598 0.74 -57.18 -24.16
N PRO A 599 1.63 -58.19 -24.32
CA PRO A 599 1.23 -59.56 -24.65
C PRO A 599 0.32 -60.16 -23.56
N SER A 600 -0.52 -61.12 -23.93
CA SER A 600 -1.50 -61.73 -23.00
C SER A 600 -0.88 -62.30 -21.72
N SER A 601 0.32 -62.88 -21.79
CA SER A 601 1.06 -63.34 -20.59
C SER A 601 1.40 -62.20 -19.64
N GLN A 602 1.90 -61.08 -20.17
CA GLN A 602 2.26 -59.91 -19.37
C GLN A 602 1.01 -59.23 -18.77
N LYS A 603 -0.14 -59.25 -19.45
CA LYS A 603 -1.42 -58.80 -18.86
C LYS A 603 -1.80 -59.65 -17.63
N ILE A 604 -1.63 -60.98 -17.71
CA ILE A 604 -1.87 -61.90 -16.58
C ILE A 604 -0.87 -61.62 -15.43
N GLU A 605 0.41 -61.38 -15.74
CA GLU A 605 1.41 -60.98 -14.73
C GLU A 605 1.01 -59.69 -13.99
N PHE A 606 0.50 -58.67 -14.69
CA PHE A 606 0.00 -57.44 -14.05
C PHE A 606 -1.29 -57.67 -13.24
N LEU A 607 -2.20 -58.54 -13.68
CA LEU A 607 -3.37 -58.94 -12.88
C LEU A 607 -2.98 -59.64 -11.58
N ASP A 608 -1.96 -60.52 -11.62
CA ASP A 608 -1.44 -61.18 -10.42
C ASP A 608 -0.66 -60.22 -9.53
N ALA A 609 0.14 -59.32 -10.10
CA ALA A 609 0.83 -58.25 -9.38
C ALA A 609 -0.15 -57.37 -8.58
N MET A 610 -1.30 -57.02 -9.18
CA MET A 610 -2.36 -56.32 -8.44
C MET A 610 -2.92 -57.18 -7.31
N ARG A 611 -3.15 -58.47 -7.52
CA ARG A 611 -3.68 -59.40 -6.50
C ARG A 611 -2.71 -59.56 -5.33
N GLN A 612 -1.42 -59.66 -5.61
CA GLN A 612 -0.36 -59.77 -4.60
C GLN A 612 -0.13 -58.45 -3.83
N GLY A 613 -0.18 -57.31 -4.52
CA GLY A 613 0.00 -55.98 -3.95
C GLY A 613 -1.20 -55.50 -3.12
N LEU A 614 -2.41 -55.66 -3.65
CA LEU A 614 -3.66 -55.18 -3.05
C LEU A 614 -4.32 -56.26 -2.21
N LYS A 615 -3.66 -56.69 -1.13
CA LYS A 615 -4.10 -57.79 -0.25
C LYS A 615 -5.51 -57.63 0.36
N ASN A 616 -6.03 -56.40 0.42
CA ASN A 616 -7.41 -56.15 0.83
C ASN A 616 -8.34 -56.33 -0.38
N ASN A 617 -9.27 -57.27 -0.28
CA ASN A 617 -10.25 -57.57 -1.33
C ASN A 617 -11.00 -56.32 -1.81
N ASN A 618 -11.33 -55.39 -0.91
CA ASN A 618 -12.01 -54.14 -1.27
C ASN A 618 -11.13 -53.24 -2.17
N SER A 619 -9.84 -53.13 -1.89
CA SER A 619 -8.88 -52.37 -2.70
C SER A 619 -8.62 -53.05 -4.04
N TYR A 620 -8.53 -54.38 -4.06
CA TYR A 620 -8.39 -55.14 -5.31
C TYR A 620 -9.63 -55.00 -6.21
N THR A 621 -10.83 -55.18 -5.68
CA THR A 621 -12.08 -54.95 -6.42
C THR A 621 -12.21 -53.49 -6.87
N ALA A 622 -11.78 -52.51 -6.08
CA ALA A 622 -11.75 -51.10 -6.50
C ALA A 622 -10.79 -50.86 -7.68
N ALA A 623 -9.59 -51.44 -7.67
CA ALA A 623 -8.66 -51.38 -8.81
C ALA A 623 -9.25 -52.03 -10.08
N LEU A 624 -9.90 -53.19 -9.96
CA LEU A 624 -10.56 -53.83 -11.10
C LEU A 624 -11.75 -53.03 -11.64
N ARG A 625 -12.52 -52.34 -10.78
CA ARG A 625 -13.58 -51.40 -11.21
C ARG A 625 -13.04 -50.16 -11.93
N GLN A 626 -11.78 -49.76 -11.69
CA GLN A 626 -11.12 -48.73 -12.48
C GLN A 626 -10.74 -49.27 -13.86
N ILE A 627 -10.18 -50.49 -13.93
CA ILE A 627 -9.81 -51.14 -15.20
C ILE A 627 -11.03 -51.46 -16.05
N SER A 628 -12.18 -51.84 -15.47
CA SER A 628 -13.37 -52.23 -16.24
C SER A 628 -13.94 -51.12 -17.12
N LYS A 629 -13.58 -49.85 -16.87
CA LYS A 629 -13.91 -48.70 -17.72
C LYS A 629 -13.22 -48.73 -19.08
N SER A 630 -12.02 -49.31 -19.16
CA SER A 630 -11.22 -49.42 -20.38
C SER A 630 -11.21 -50.84 -20.95
N ASP A 631 -11.27 -51.86 -20.08
CA ASP A 631 -11.30 -53.27 -20.49
C ASP A 631 -12.09 -54.13 -19.50
N THR A 632 -13.38 -54.32 -19.77
CA THR A 632 -14.30 -55.12 -18.94
C THR A 632 -13.85 -56.56 -18.79
N SER A 633 -13.39 -57.19 -19.88
CA SER A 633 -12.95 -58.59 -19.87
C SER A 633 -11.65 -58.79 -19.09
N LEU A 634 -10.70 -57.85 -19.17
CA LEU A 634 -9.51 -57.87 -18.33
C LEU A 634 -9.87 -57.73 -16.84
N ALA A 635 -10.87 -56.90 -16.49
CA ALA A 635 -11.35 -56.78 -15.13
C ALA A 635 -12.05 -58.07 -14.64
N VAL A 636 -12.88 -58.72 -15.46
CA VAL A 636 -13.50 -60.02 -15.12
C VAL A 636 -12.44 -61.12 -14.98
N ALA A 637 -11.45 -61.16 -15.87
CA ALA A 637 -10.30 -62.06 -15.73
C ALA A 637 -9.55 -61.84 -14.40
N GLY A 638 -9.37 -60.59 -13.96
CA GLY A 638 -8.82 -60.27 -12.64
C GLY A 638 -9.72 -60.77 -11.48
N MET A 639 -11.04 -60.52 -11.55
CA MET A 639 -11.99 -60.99 -10.54
C MET A 639 -11.95 -62.51 -10.40
N ILE A 640 -11.82 -63.23 -11.52
CA ILE A 640 -11.65 -64.68 -11.56
C ILE A 640 -10.31 -65.10 -10.93
N MET A 641 -9.17 -64.49 -11.25
CA MET A 641 -7.85 -64.86 -10.69
C MET A 641 -7.78 -64.80 -9.15
N ASN A 642 -8.68 -64.06 -8.52
CA ASN A 642 -8.76 -63.93 -7.06
C ASN A 642 -9.70 -64.97 -6.40
N LYS A 643 -10.34 -65.86 -7.17
CA LYS A 643 -11.24 -66.89 -6.63
C LYS A 643 -10.43 -68.08 -6.09
N PRO A 644 -10.84 -68.70 -4.95
CA PRO A 644 -10.06 -69.72 -4.26
C PRO A 644 -10.26 -71.15 -4.81
N SER A 645 -11.14 -71.36 -5.78
CA SER A 645 -11.58 -72.70 -6.23
C SER A 645 -11.82 -72.73 -7.73
N SER A 646 -11.70 -73.93 -8.33
CA SER A 646 -11.94 -74.14 -9.75
C SER A 646 -13.37 -73.79 -10.15
N ILE A 647 -13.54 -73.21 -11.34
CA ILE A 647 -14.84 -72.84 -11.92
C ILE A 647 -15.40 -74.05 -12.66
N THR A 648 -16.66 -74.41 -12.39
CA THR A 648 -17.40 -75.35 -13.23
C THR A 648 -17.83 -74.67 -14.53
N THR A 649 -17.33 -75.18 -15.65
CA THR A 649 -17.63 -74.64 -16.99
C THR A 649 -18.71 -75.42 -17.71
N GLU A 650 -18.87 -76.72 -17.42
CA GLU A 650 -19.95 -77.56 -17.97
C GLU A 650 -20.48 -78.54 -16.93
N TYR A 651 -21.81 -78.56 -16.76
CA TYR A 651 -22.51 -79.43 -15.81
C TYR A 651 -22.97 -80.72 -16.49
N ASN A 652 -22.53 -81.87 -15.98
CA ASN A 652 -22.74 -83.18 -16.60
C ASN A 652 -23.68 -84.06 -15.78
N ARG A 653 -24.71 -84.64 -16.42
CA ARG A 653 -25.68 -85.54 -15.75
C ARG A 653 -25.20 -86.98 -15.56
N MET A 654 -24.20 -87.42 -16.33
CA MET A 654 -23.77 -88.84 -16.41
C MET A 654 -22.24 -89.02 -16.33
N SER A 655 -21.49 -87.93 -16.17
CA SER A 655 -20.03 -87.90 -16.03
C SER A 655 -19.65 -86.79 -15.05
N SER A 656 -18.37 -86.68 -14.69
CA SER A 656 -17.88 -85.53 -13.92
C SER A 656 -18.07 -84.22 -14.68
N ASP A 657 -18.37 -83.15 -13.95
CA ASP A 657 -18.38 -81.78 -14.47
C ASP A 657 -17.03 -81.39 -15.08
N VAL A 658 -17.06 -80.51 -16.07
CA VAL A 658 -15.84 -79.89 -16.62
C VAL A 658 -15.49 -78.71 -15.72
N VAL A 659 -14.31 -78.76 -15.10
CA VAL A 659 -13.79 -77.72 -14.21
C VAL A 659 -12.50 -77.12 -14.73
N MET A 660 -12.29 -75.84 -14.45
CA MET A 660 -11.14 -75.07 -14.91
C MET A 660 -10.53 -74.29 -13.75
N SER A 661 -9.19 -74.21 -13.66
CA SER A 661 -8.57 -73.37 -12.63
C SER A 661 -8.84 -71.89 -12.92
N PRO A 662 -8.92 -71.01 -11.90
CA PRO A 662 -9.16 -69.60 -12.12
C PRO A 662 -8.11 -68.95 -13.04
N GLN A 663 -6.84 -69.34 -12.90
CA GLN A 663 -5.78 -68.87 -13.79
C GLN A 663 -6.03 -69.27 -15.26
N GLN A 664 -6.43 -70.52 -15.54
CA GLN A 664 -6.72 -70.98 -16.90
C GLN A 664 -7.92 -70.25 -17.52
N ALA A 665 -8.98 -69.99 -16.74
CA ALA A 665 -10.14 -69.25 -17.20
C ALA A 665 -9.78 -67.80 -17.58
N SER A 666 -8.98 -67.13 -16.74
CA SER A 666 -8.49 -65.78 -17.02
C SER A 666 -7.52 -65.73 -18.19
N GLU A 667 -6.63 -66.71 -18.34
CA GLU A 667 -5.77 -66.86 -19.52
C GLU A 667 -6.59 -66.97 -20.82
N LEU A 668 -7.68 -67.76 -20.83
CA LEU A 668 -8.56 -67.86 -22.00
C LEU A 668 -9.24 -66.53 -22.34
N ILE A 669 -9.80 -65.83 -21.35
CA ILE A 669 -10.42 -64.52 -21.55
C ILE A 669 -9.40 -63.53 -22.15
N VAL A 670 -8.22 -63.42 -21.55
CA VAL A 670 -7.19 -62.45 -21.95
C VAL A 670 -6.56 -62.79 -23.31
N GLN A 671 -6.40 -64.07 -23.64
CA GLN A 671 -5.93 -64.51 -24.96
C GLN A 671 -6.99 -64.29 -26.05
N GLY A 672 -8.25 -64.63 -25.77
CA GLY A 672 -9.34 -64.45 -26.71
C GLY A 672 -9.71 -62.99 -26.97
N ASN A 673 -9.65 -62.13 -25.95
CA ASN A 673 -9.76 -60.68 -26.11
C ASN A 673 -8.68 -60.13 -27.06
N ALA A 674 -7.42 -60.57 -26.89
CA ALA A 674 -6.34 -60.17 -27.78
C ALA A 674 -6.55 -60.69 -29.22
N ALA A 675 -6.99 -61.94 -29.40
CA ALA A 675 -7.29 -62.53 -30.71
C ALA A 675 -8.46 -61.84 -31.42
N ARG A 676 -9.53 -61.49 -30.69
CA ARG A 676 -10.66 -60.70 -31.22
C ARG A 676 -10.24 -59.30 -31.66
N ARG A 677 -9.25 -58.69 -30.99
CA ARG A 677 -8.69 -57.38 -31.36
C ARG A 677 -7.66 -57.45 -32.51
N SER A 678 -6.98 -58.57 -32.74
CA SER A 678 -6.02 -58.69 -33.86
C SER A 678 -6.70 -58.84 -35.23
N ALA A 679 -7.94 -59.34 -35.26
CA ALA A 679 -8.84 -59.51 -36.41
C ALA A 679 -8.29 -60.35 -37.60
N LYS A 680 -7.02 -60.77 -37.57
CA LYS A 680 -6.37 -61.57 -38.62
C LYS A 680 -6.44 -63.09 -38.37
N ASP A 681 -6.61 -63.49 -37.11
CA ASP A 681 -6.25 -64.84 -36.68
C ASP A 681 -7.45 -65.72 -36.31
N LEU A 682 -8.65 -65.14 -36.13
CA LEU A 682 -9.85 -65.87 -35.68
C LEU A 682 -11.14 -65.28 -36.29
N VAL A 683 -11.95 -66.15 -36.92
CA VAL A 683 -13.33 -65.83 -37.30
C VAL A 683 -14.27 -66.30 -36.19
N LEU A 684 -15.20 -65.44 -35.76
CA LEU A 684 -16.27 -65.80 -34.84
C LEU A 684 -17.55 -66.23 -35.59
N PRO A 685 -18.42 -67.04 -34.97
CA PRO A 685 -19.80 -67.24 -35.41
C PRO A 685 -20.59 -65.91 -35.50
N LYS A 686 -21.79 -65.94 -36.08
CA LYS A 686 -22.60 -64.72 -36.21
C LYS A 686 -23.01 -64.19 -34.84
N ASP A 687 -22.74 -62.91 -34.58
CA ASP A 687 -23.08 -62.25 -33.31
C ASP A 687 -24.59 -62.36 -32.99
N SER A 688 -25.48 -62.40 -33.98
CA SER A 688 -26.91 -62.63 -33.78
C SER A 688 -27.21 -64.00 -33.15
N GLU A 689 -26.57 -65.07 -33.64
CA GLU A 689 -26.78 -66.45 -33.18
C GLU A 689 -26.20 -66.64 -31.77
N MET A 690 -25.02 -66.05 -31.52
CA MET A 690 -24.39 -66.06 -30.19
C MET A 690 -25.20 -65.27 -29.15
N LYS A 691 -25.80 -64.15 -29.55
CA LYS A 691 -26.59 -63.26 -28.68
C LYS A 691 -27.98 -63.81 -28.35
N GLU A 692 -28.60 -64.53 -29.28
CA GLU A 692 -29.85 -65.26 -29.06
C GLU A 692 -29.66 -66.35 -28.01
N GLU A 693 -28.70 -67.26 -28.21
CA GLU A 693 -28.40 -68.32 -27.22
C GLU A 693 -27.95 -67.75 -25.87
N PHE A 694 -27.20 -66.64 -25.86
CA PHE A 694 -26.84 -65.96 -24.61
C PHE A 694 -28.06 -65.50 -23.84
N ALA A 695 -29.02 -64.83 -24.50
CA ALA A 695 -30.24 -64.34 -23.89
C ALA A 695 -31.09 -65.48 -23.31
N ASP A 696 -31.25 -66.57 -24.06
CA ASP A 696 -31.98 -67.76 -23.63
C ASP A 696 -31.31 -68.47 -22.44
N PHE A 697 -29.98 -68.52 -22.42
CA PHE A 697 -29.21 -69.10 -21.31
C PHE A 697 -29.30 -68.25 -20.03
N VAL A 698 -29.06 -66.94 -20.10
CA VAL A 698 -29.03 -66.08 -18.91
C VAL A 698 -30.43 -65.71 -18.40
N GLY A 699 -31.44 -65.63 -19.26
CA GLY A 699 -32.82 -65.32 -18.89
C GLY A 699 -32.95 -64.02 -18.07
N ASP A 700 -33.65 -64.07 -16.93
CA ASP A 700 -33.87 -62.90 -16.07
C ASP A 700 -32.70 -62.54 -15.13
N THR A 701 -31.55 -63.19 -15.26
CA THR A 701 -30.37 -63.01 -14.37
C THR A 701 -29.90 -61.56 -14.26
N PHE A 702 -29.95 -60.82 -15.36
CA PHE A 702 -29.52 -59.42 -15.48
C PHE A 702 -30.71 -58.44 -15.55
N ALA A 703 -31.86 -58.81 -14.99
CA ALA A 703 -33.04 -57.94 -14.99
C ALA A 703 -32.73 -56.58 -14.34
N GLY A 704 -32.75 -55.50 -15.15
CA GLY A 704 -32.41 -54.14 -14.71
C GLY A 704 -30.91 -53.78 -14.76
N ASP A 705 -30.04 -54.71 -15.18
CA ASP A 705 -28.58 -54.50 -15.30
C ASP A 705 -28.11 -54.73 -16.75
N ILE A 706 -28.33 -53.71 -17.60
CA ILE A 706 -27.98 -53.76 -19.02
C ILE A 706 -26.45 -53.81 -19.22
N ASP A 707 -25.70 -53.09 -18.39
CA ASP A 707 -24.25 -53.00 -18.51
C ASP A 707 -23.58 -54.31 -18.06
N GLY A 708 -24.07 -54.94 -16.99
CA GLY A 708 -23.65 -56.28 -16.58
C GLY A 708 -23.96 -57.34 -17.63
N ALA A 709 -25.14 -57.31 -18.25
CA ALA A 709 -25.49 -58.21 -19.36
C ALA A 709 -24.54 -58.06 -20.56
N ASN A 710 -24.26 -56.82 -20.98
CA ASN A 710 -23.33 -56.53 -22.08
C ASN A 710 -21.90 -56.95 -21.72
N GLY A 711 -21.44 -56.67 -20.50
CA GLY A 711 -20.11 -57.07 -20.01
C GLY A 711 -19.94 -58.58 -20.00
N ALA A 712 -20.91 -59.31 -19.44
CA ALA A 712 -20.93 -60.77 -19.45
C ALA A 712 -20.94 -61.34 -20.88
N TYR A 713 -21.71 -60.75 -21.81
CA TYR A 713 -21.73 -61.17 -23.21
C TYR A 713 -20.38 -60.97 -23.92
N GLU A 714 -19.75 -59.79 -23.76
CA GLU A 714 -18.43 -59.53 -24.37
C GLU A 714 -17.32 -60.39 -23.77
N THR A 715 -17.32 -60.61 -22.44
CA THR A 715 -16.39 -61.54 -21.81
C THR A 715 -16.66 -63.00 -22.18
N SER A 716 -17.92 -63.39 -22.43
CA SER A 716 -18.23 -64.71 -23.00
C SER A 716 -17.62 -64.86 -24.39
N LYS A 717 -17.75 -63.86 -25.27
CA LYS A 717 -17.12 -63.88 -26.61
C LYS A 717 -15.59 -63.93 -26.52
N ASP A 718 -14.98 -63.28 -25.55
CA ASP A 718 -13.54 -63.39 -25.29
C ASP A 718 -13.14 -64.78 -24.80
N ALA A 719 -13.84 -65.36 -23.81
CA ALA A 719 -13.56 -66.73 -23.35
C ALA A 719 -13.73 -67.76 -24.48
N TYR A 720 -14.80 -67.66 -25.28
CA TYR A 720 -15.03 -68.50 -26.45
C TYR A 720 -13.89 -68.37 -27.47
N ALA A 721 -13.48 -67.14 -27.80
CA ALA A 721 -12.38 -66.90 -28.72
C ALA A 721 -11.07 -67.56 -28.25
N GLY A 722 -10.76 -67.47 -26.96
CA GLY A 722 -9.59 -68.15 -26.38
C GLY A 722 -9.69 -69.67 -26.46
N MET A 723 -10.87 -70.24 -26.21
CA MET A 723 -11.11 -71.69 -26.32
C MET A 723 -10.95 -72.19 -27.76
N MET A 724 -11.49 -71.46 -28.75
CA MET A 724 -11.42 -71.85 -30.16
C MET A 724 -10.01 -71.71 -30.73
N ALA A 725 -9.30 -70.62 -30.39
CA ALA A 725 -7.89 -70.46 -30.71
C ALA A 725 -7.02 -71.60 -30.12
N LYS A 726 -7.27 -71.99 -28.87
CA LYS A 726 -6.57 -73.12 -28.21
C LYS A 726 -6.90 -74.48 -28.82
N LYS A 727 -8.11 -74.67 -29.36
CA LYS A 727 -8.51 -75.84 -30.15
C LYS A 727 -7.90 -75.85 -31.57
N GLY A 728 -7.31 -74.74 -32.02
CA GLY A 728 -6.89 -74.55 -33.41
C GLY A 728 -8.06 -74.41 -34.40
N ASN A 729 -9.28 -74.16 -33.91
CA ASN A 729 -10.45 -73.96 -34.74
C ASN A 729 -10.60 -72.47 -35.05
N LEU A 730 -10.34 -72.10 -36.31
CA LEU A 730 -10.36 -70.71 -36.81
C LEU A 730 -11.44 -70.47 -37.88
N SER A 731 -12.29 -71.46 -38.19
CA SER A 731 -13.24 -71.43 -39.33
C SER A 731 -14.49 -70.58 -39.10
N GLY A 732 -14.79 -70.21 -37.85
CA GLY A 732 -16.05 -69.56 -37.47
C GLY A 732 -17.21 -70.53 -37.23
N ASP A 733 -16.96 -71.84 -37.20
CA ASP A 733 -17.97 -72.85 -36.86
C ASP A 733 -18.51 -72.62 -35.43
N TYR A 734 -19.82 -72.76 -35.28
CA TYR A 734 -20.52 -72.58 -34.00
C TYR A 734 -20.44 -73.85 -33.14
N ASP A 735 -19.75 -73.76 -32.01
CA ASP A 735 -19.62 -74.83 -31.00
C ASP A 735 -20.47 -74.46 -29.77
N GLU A 736 -21.70 -74.98 -29.72
CA GLU A 736 -22.67 -74.65 -28.67
C GLU A 736 -22.18 -75.02 -27.26
N SER A 737 -21.47 -76.15 -27.10
CA SER A 737 -20.89 -76.55 -25.81
C SER A 737 -19.79 -75.57 -25.38
N ALA A 738 -18.89 -75.20 -26.29
CA ALA A 738 -17.89 -74.16 -26.01
C ALA A 738 -18.52 -72.79 -25.72
N TRP A 739 -19.65 -72.45 -26.36
CA TRP A 739 -20.38 -71.21 -26.06
C TRP A 739 -20.99 -71.23 -24.66
N ARG A 740 -21.70 -72.30 -24.28
CA ARG A 740 -22.23 -72.48 -22.92
C ARG A 740 -21.10 -72.47 -21.87
N GLN A 741 -19.97 -73.12 -22.13
CA GLN A 741 -18.78 -73.07 -21.27
C GLN A 741 -18.24 -71.64 -21.11
N ALA A 742 -18.16 -70.88 -22.20
CA ALA A 742 -17.69 -69.50 -22.17
C ALA A 742 -18.63 -68.57 -21.38
N ILE A 743 -19.95 -68.78 -21.45
CA ILE A 743 -20.92 -68.04 -20.63
C ILE A 743 -20.75 -68.38 -19.14
N ASN A 744 -20.56 -69.66 -18.79
CA ASN A 744 -20.29 -70.06 -17.40
C ASN A 744 -18.97 -69.46 -16.88
N ILE A 745 -17.92 -69.41 -17.71
CA ILE A 745 -16.67 -68.71 -17.37
C ILE A 745 -16.92 -67.22 -17.09
N ALA A 746 -17.71 -66.53 -17.91
CA ALA A 746 -17.97 -65.09 -17.78
C ALA A 746 -18.96 -64.72 -16.66
N THR A 747 -19.75 -65.66 -16.15
CA THR A 747 -20.84 -65.40 -15.18
C THR A 747 -20.72 -66.14 -13.85
N GLY A 748 -19.78 -67.09 -13.73
CA GLY A 748 -19.71 -68.04 -12.61
C GLY A 748 -20.70 -69.21 -12.74
N GLY A 749 -21.58 -69.18 -13.75
CA GLY A 749 -22.66 -70.14 -13.96
C GLY A 749 -24.02 -69.55 -13.61
N ILE A 750 -25.06 -69.96 -14.33
CA ILE A 750 -26.43 -69.48 -14.12
C ILE A 750 -27.24 -70.55 -13.37
N TYR A 751 -27.90 -70.16 -12.28
CA TYR A 751 -28.72 -71.06 -11.46
C TYR A 751 -30.09 -70.46 -11.15
N ASP A 752 -31.16 -71.26 -11.28
CA ASP A 752 -32.53 -70.85 -10.93
C ASP A 752 -32.85 -71.22 -9.48
N TYR A 753 -32.83 -70.23 -8.59
CA TYR A 753 -33.06 -70.44 -7.17
C TYR A 753 -34.56 -70.61 -6.88
N ASN A 754 -34.94 -71.79 -6.39
CA ASN A 754 -36.32 -72.21 -6.09
C ASN A 754 -37.31 -72.13 -7.29
N GLY A 755 -36.83 -72.06 -8.53
CA GLY A 755 -37.69 -71.84 -9.71
C GLY A 755 -38.31 -70.44 -9.74
N ARG A 756 -37.66 -69.45 -9.09
CA ARG A 756 -38.21 -68.11 -8.80
C ARG A 756 -37.22 -66.97 -9.10
N GLY A 757 -36.16 -67.26 -9.85
CA GLY A 757 -35.26 -66.24 -10.39
C GLY A 757 -33.90 -66.84 -10.71
N ARG A 758 -33.42 -66.60 -11.93
CA ARG A 758 -32.05 -66.96 -12.30
C ARG A 758 -31.06 -65.98 -11.67
N VAL A 759 -29.93 -66.50 -11.20
CA VAL A 759 -28.84 -65.75 -10.59
C VAL A 759 -27.48 -66.25 -11.08
N MET A 760 -26.50 -65.36 -11.07
CA MET A 760 -25.09 -65.72 -11.23
C MET A 760 -24.60 -66.43 -9.96
N LEU A 761 -24.04 -67.64 -10.09
CA LEU A 761 -23.36 -68.30 -8.99
C LEU A 761 -22.03 -67.58 -8.68
N PRO A 762 -21.57 -67.55 -7.42
CA PRO A 762 -20.20 -67.15 -7.13
C PRO A 762 -19.22 -68.07 -7.86
N TRP A 763 -18.26 -67.53 -8.60
CA TRP A 763 -17.27 -68.33 -9.33
C TRP A 763 -16.62 -69.41 -8.46
N GLY A 764 -16.76 -70.66 -8.89
CA GLY A 764 -16.24 -71.84 -8.19
C GLY A 764 -17.10 -72.34 -7.03
N MET A 765 -18.34 -71.85 -6.90
CA MET A 765 -19.34 -72.37 -5.97
C MET A 765 -20.41 -73.15 -6.73
N ASP A 766 -20.59 -74.43 -6.39
CA ASP A 766 -21.66 -75.27 -6.91
C ASP A 766 -23.04 -74.87 -6.35
N SER A 767 -24.12 -75.36 -6.98
CA SER A 767 -25.48 -75.01 -6.59
C SER A 767 -25.87 -75.49 -5.18
N ASP A 768 -25.32 -76.60 -4.67
CA ASP A 768 -25.67 -77.14 -3.35
C ASP A 768 -24.98 -76.36 -2.22
N THR A 769 -23.71 -75.99 -2.42
CA THR A 769 -22.97 -75.05 -1.56
C THR A 769 -23.62 -73.67 -1.57
N PHE A 770 -24.03 -73.17 -2.75
CA PHE A 770 -24.76 -71.91 -2.88
C PHE A 770 -26.08 -71.95 -2.11
N ASN A 771 -26.92 -72.96 -2.35
CA ASN A 771 -28.17 -73.16 -1.64
C ASN A 771 -27.96 -73.20 -0.12
N THR A 772 -26.93 -73.90 0.35
CA THR A 772 -26.58 -74.00 1.77
C THR A 772 -26.19 -72.65 2.36
N LYS A 773 -25.30 -71.89 1.70
CA LYS A 773 -24.88 -70.55 2.17
C LYS A 773 -26.04 -69.54 2.18
N VAL A 774 -26.86 -69.52 1.13
CA VAL A 774 -28.07 -68.68 1.05
C VAL A 774 -29.05 -69.04 2.17
N ARG A 775 -29.34 -70.33 2.39
CA ARG A 775 -30.24 -70.80 3.45
C ARG A 775 -29.76 -70.35 4.83
N ASN A 776 -28.45 -70.42 5.08
CA ASN A 776 -27.83 -69.98 6.34
C ASN A 776 -27.93 -68.47 6.55
N GLN A 777 -27.66 -67.66 5.52
CA GLN A 777 -27.87 -66.20 5.58
C GLN A 777 -29.34 -65.88 5.87
N LEU A 778 -30.29 -66.45 5.12
CA LEU A 778 -31.73 -66.26 5.31
C LEU A 778 -32.22 -66.69 6.69
N MET A 779 -31.74 -67.81 7.24
CA MET A 779 -32.04 -68.23 8.62
C MET A 779 -31.54 -67.20 9.66
N SER A 780 -30.33 -66.65 9.48
CA SER A 780 -29.79 -65.64 10.39
C SER A 780 -30.54 -64.30 10.29
N MET A 781 -31.00 -63.92 9.09
CA MET A 781 -31.81 -62.72 8.88
C MET A 781 -33.24 -62.88 9.43
N GLY A 782 -33.84 -64.07 9.34
CA GLY A 782 -35.20 -64.35 9.82
C GLY A 782 -35.39 -64.13 11.33
N GLN A 783 -34.32 -64.25 12.12
CA GLN A 783 -34.34 -63.86 13.54
C GLN A 783 -34.47 -62.35 13.75
N ALA A 784 -34.07 -61.52 12.77
CA ALA A 784 -34.10 -60.06 12.83
C ALA A 784 -35.26 -59.41 12.06
N THR A 785 -35.82 -60.10 11.05
CA THR A 785 -36.85 -59.57 10.13
C THR A 785 -38.21 -60.28 10.23
N GLY A 786 -38.31 -61.39 10.97
CA GLY A 786 -39.52 -62.21 11.10
C GLY A 786 -39.34 -63.60 10.49
N SER A 787 -40.11 -64.58 10.98
CA SER A 787 -40.00 -65.97 10.50
C SER A 787 -40.70 -66.13 9.14
N TYR A 788 -39.95 -66.48 8.09
CA TYR A 788 -40.46 -66.66 6.73
C TYR A 788 -40.13 -68.05 6.15
N PRO A 789 -40.95 -68.60 5.22
CA PRO A 789 -40.63 -69.85 4.55
C PRO A 789 -39.49 -69.62 3.54
N ILE A 790 -38.32 -70.18 3.83
CA ILE A 790 -37.10 -69.98 3.01
C ILE A 790 -37.26 -70.55 1.60
N ASP A 791 -38.01 -71.65 1.46
CA ASP A 791 -38.28 -72.28 0.16
C ASP A 791 -39.33 -71.50 -0.68
N ALA A 792 -39.84 -70.37 -0.19
CA ALA A 792 -40.81 -69.53 -0.89
C ALA A 792 -40.21 -68.27 -1.55
N VAL A 793 -38.95 -67.92 -1.28
CA VAL A 793 -38.30 -66.73 -1.87
C VAL A 793 -37.52 -67.08 -3.14
N GLY A 794 -37.42 -66.12 -4.05
CA GLY A 794 -36.50 -66.15 -5.19
C GLY A 794 -35.29 -65.22 -4.92
N LEU A 795 -34.31 -65.23 -5.82
CA LEU A 795 -33.17 -64.32 -5.78
C LEU A 795 -32.98 -63.60 -7.11
N GLN A 796 -32.29 -62.45 -7.06
CA GLN A 796 -31.81 -61.71 -8.23
C GLN A 796 -30.38 -61.25 -8.00
N SER A 797 -29.53 -61.34 -9.03
CA SER A 797 -28.15 -60.86 -8.96
C SER A 797 -28.10 -59.35 -8.68
N PHE A 798 -27.18 -58.93 -7.82
CA PHE A 798 -26.97 -57.51 -7.46
C PHE A 798 -25.50 -57.08 -7.58
N GLY A 799 -24.58 -58.02 -7.41
CA GLY A 799 -23.14 -57.82 -7.56
C GLY A 799 -22.40 -59.15 -7.45
N ASP A 800 -21.06 -59.12 -7.48
CA ASP A 800 -20.25 -60.33 -7.24
C ASP A 800 -20.62 -60.95 -5.89
N SER A 801 -21.17 -62.16 -5.93
CA SER A 801 -21.59 -62.92 -4.75
C SER A 801 -22.65 -62.19 -3.89
N GLN A 802 -23.40 -61.24 -4.46
CA GLN A 802 -24.41 -60.43 -3.79
C GLN A 802 -25.79 -60.53 -4.48
N TYR A 803 -26.85 -60.71 -3.68
CA TYR A 803 -28.19 -61.06 -4.17
C TYR A 803 -29.32 -60.30 -3.48
N LEU A 804 -30.27 -59.78 -4.25
CA LEU A 804 -31.54 -59.26 -3.75
C LEU A 804 -32.53 -60.41 -3.54
N ILE A 805 -33.30 -60.35 -2.45
CA ILE A 805 -34.33 -61.35 -2.12
C ILE A 805 -35.65 -60.98 -2.80
N LYS A 806 -36.08 -61.74 -3.81
CA LYS A 806 -37.36 -61.55 -4.52
C LYS A 806 -38.52 -62.09 -3.69
N ARG A 807 -39.58 -61.30 -3.54
CA ARG A 807 -40.83 -61.63 -2.86
C ARG A 807 -42.03 -61.11 -3.64
N GLY A 808 -42.76 -62.01 -4.30
CA GLY A 808 -43.88 -61.63 -5.18
C GLY A 808 -43.38 -60.78 -6.34
N SER A 809 -43.96 -59.60 -6.54
CA SER A 809 -43.57 -58.63 -7.58
C SER A 809 -42.50 -57.61 -7.13
N GLY A 810 -41.88 -57.78 -5.97
CA GLY A 810 -40.90 -56.84 -5.41
C GLY A 810 -39.80 -57.53 -4.60
N TYR A 811 -39.10 -56.76 -3.78
CA TYR A 811 -38.00 -57.27 -2.93
C TYR A 811 -38.39 -57.31 -1.45
N LEU A 812 -37.70 -58.13 -0.66
CA LEU A 812 -37.71 -58.00 0.79
C LEU A 812 -37.03 -56.67 1.19
N LEU A 813 -37.68 -55.87 2.02
CA LEU A 813 -37.15 -54.59 2.50
C LEU A 813 -36.77 -54.69 3.99
N ASP A 814 -35.77 -53.89 4.38
CA ASP A 814 -35.35 -53.71 5.76
C ASP A 814 -36.21 -52.66 6.50
N LYS A 815 -35.83 -52.33 7.75
CA LYS A 815 -36.55 -51.35 8.59
C LYS A 815 -36.46 -49.91 8.09
N SER A 816 -35.52 -49.61 7.19
CA SER A 816 -35.36 -48.32 6.49
C SER A 816 -36.16 -48.25 5.18
N GLY A 817 -36.74 -49.38 4.73
CA GLY A 817 -37.39 -49.49 3.43
C GLY A 817 -36.42 -49.77 2.27
N SER A 818 -35.16 -50.09 2.55
CA SER A 818 -34.16 -50.46 1.55
C SER A 818 -34.20 -51.97 1.26
N PRO A 819 -33.94 -52.43 0.02
CA PRO A 819 -33.88 -53.86 -0.28
C PRO A 819 -32.81 -54.61 0.52
N VAL A 820 -33.17 -55.78 1.03
CA VAL A 820 -32.24 -56.66 1.76
C VAL A 820 -31.33 -57.39 0.76
N VAL A 821 -30.02 -57.27 0.96
CA VAL A 821 -28.98 -57.94 0.18
C VAL A 821 -28.40 -59.10 0.98
N ILE A 822 -28.32 -60.29 0.36
CA ILE A 822 -27.50 -61.40 0.83
C ILE A 822 -26.10 -61.21 0.24
N ASP A 823 -25.08 -61.14 1.11
CA ASP A 823 -23.67 -61.14 0.72
C ASP A 823 -23.03 -62.49 1.08
N LEU A 824 -22.46 -63.18 0.08
CA LEU A 824 -21.76 -64.45 0.23
C LEU A 824 -20.23 -64.32 0.16
N SER A 825 -19.70 -63.10 -0.06
CA SER A 825 -18.27 -62.80 -0.11
C SER A 825 -17.61 -62.75 1.28
N GLN A 826 -18.39 -62.47 2.33
CA GLN A 826 -17.90 -62.48 3.70
C GLN A 826 -17.94 -63.89 4.29
N GLU A 827 -16.77 -64.50 4.47
CA GLU A 827 -16.63 -65.51 5.52
C GLU A 827 -16.84 -64.83 6.88
N LYS A 828 -17.92 -65.19 7.58
CA LYS A 828 -18.05 -64.87 9.01
C LYS A 828 -16.99 -65.64 9.79
N ILE A 829 -15.80 -65.05 9.88
CA ILE A 829 -14.86 -65.32 10.97
C ILE A 829 -15.67 -65.09 12.25
N ARG A 830 -15.75 -66.11 13.11
CA ARG A 830 -16.40 -65.98 14.41
C ARG A 830 -15.74 -64.84 15.18
N ASP A 831 -16.55 -63.92 15.71
CA ASP A 831 -16.10 -63.00 16.74
C ASP A 831 -15.48 -63.80 17.90
N ILE A 832 -14.16 -63.74 18.02
CA ILE A 832 -13.48 -63.97 19.28
C ILE A 832 -13.35 -62.57 19.89
N PRO A 833 -13.99 -62.30 21.04
CA PRO A 833 -14.06 -60.94 21.58
C PRO A 833 -12.70 -60.47 22.09
N LEU A 834 -12.23 -59.34 21.55
CA LEU A 834 -11.19 -58.47 22.10
C LEU A 834 -11.55 -57.00 21.83
#